data_AF-A0A936GJG5-F1
#
_entry.id   AF-A0A936GJG5-F1
#
_cell.length_a   1.000
_cell.length_b   1.000
_cell.length_c   1.000
_cell.angle_alpha   90.00
_cell.angle_beta   90.00
_cell.angle_gamma   90.00
#
_symmetry.space_group_name_H-M   'P 1'
#
loop_
_entity.id
_entity.type
_entity.pdbx_description
1 polymer ?
#
loop_
_entity_poly.entity_id
_entity_poly.type
_entity_poly.pdbx_seq_one_letter_code
_entity_poly.pdbx_strand_id
1 'polypeptide(L)'
;MSIVLIIIGISVSVNFFVWLLTPSFVGYKPLYLLIIFIFAYKILIRFIEWIFSISLSVPKKPEITKKWTVDILTTFCAGEPKAMIIDTLYAIKDISYPHNSFLCDEANDPELKAICQELGIVHVTREKKINAKAGNINNALQTVAHGEICLILDPDHVPQPNFLDEVLPFFEDENIGFVQVVQAYYNQDHTVIAYAAAQQTYQFYGPFMMGLNTLGAVPAIGANCTFRRSALDSIGGHAPGLTEDMHTAMLLHAKGWKSVYNPVIVAKGLVPWNYSGYCLQQLKWSRGTYSLLLTVLPKIWKQLSWKQLAYYLSVPVFYLFGLVAILDFLIPIAALLFSIVPIKVSISEFLKYFLPFFIMSFTIRQFNQRWLLEKHEKGAFIFGGTLFKSAWWATLLGLVYAFVNKKVPYIPTPKDNGAETPIKLLLPNFIIIALSAFAIYYGLKKDFNPYSIFMAALAFTNILVLSLGNLMAMQHLIIKTHFIFRNSFISKNSKTRLFYKNLKERVFSIFQISTIPILVIVFISLIIFKNGESKRINELKNNTIKSTEFYIPNFKGSHIDALKSDCNIAFDTITFNTKFFEKASIFNTKCFKANKLPYIIIDVSENELRKINNNEYNSHLHKFFKTLRKNYLPIMLSLHLEESNTDSSSYNLSCGLNKLATQANKAFYPNVTWLWQTSNPNEDPYIQKNKYFLSWIIINESELKKIKIDKRKTAIPILSVYQRTIKTWNPTDISIIEAFDFSIFNNQTVPEIAHNKQINQEYIKGVAYNPGHDWRDNKENIPLTIEKLEADFSSIKEMGANTIRRYSQSIYDQNILNTAKTYNLKVLYGFWFDPKTDFYKNINRTNRYKKMVLNFVEEHKNDTTIQSWSIGNETWGLLKRYYSEPYLSFVRKAYIEMISEISYKIKQIDTLHQVYVMEEHTPHLASAIYAFERFAPNIDAFGINSYYDQNISTLSQTMQEVAPDKQYLISEFGPDGYWHKEYNKYVYDTLYYEQNSFEKAESFIYQWDNYINNKKNVIGAIAFCWQDRFEGTATWFGITDLYGNTKPSWYALKHCYTYSNKELKYPIPHFTIISPEEILWQGQNITFFAASTNLTAKKELYFKWMIYEEFTFKKIVETNYEKGKFSFSYKIPDGNYKYRIYLYVSDLNGNTITESKPIIISKIK
;
A
#
# COMPACT_ATOMS: atom_id res chain seq x y z
N MET A 1 21.17 -2.11 -23.46
CA MET A 1 20.24 -3.25 -23.26
C MET A 1 18.87 -3.03 -23.93
N SER A 2 18.09 -1.98 -23.62
CA SER A 2 16.75 -1.77 -24.23
C SER A 2 16.77 -1.78 -25.76
N ILE A 3 17.72 -1.05 -26.36
CA ILE A 3 17.89 -0.94 -27.81
C ILE A 3 18.20 -2.32 -28.43
N VAL A 4 19.08 -3.10 -27.80
CA VAL A 4 19.45 -4.44 -28.26
C VAL A 4 18.24 -5.38 -28.25
N LEU A 5 17.45 -5.36 -27.17
CA LEU A 5 16.21 -6.14 -27.10
C LEU A 5 15.23 -5.72 -28.20
N ILE A 6 15.05 -4.42 -28.43
CA ILE A 6 14.14 -3.93 -29.46
C ILE A 6 14.61 -4.32 -30.87
N ILE A 7 15.90 -4.21 -31.17
CA ILE A 7 16.47 -4.63 -32.48
C ILE A 7 16.25 -6.12 -32.71
N ILE A 8 16.50 -6.96 -31.70
CA ILE A 8 16.26 -8.41 -31.79
C ILE A 8 14.77 -8.69 -31.95
N GLY A 9 13.90 -8.01 -31.19
CA GLY A 9 12.46 -8.12 -31.31
C GLY A 9 11.96 -7.77 -32.70
N ILE A 10 12.42 -6.66 -33.28
CA ILE A 10 12.08 -6.25 -34.65
C ILE A 10 12.55 -7.33 -35.64
N SER A 11 13.80 -7.78 -35.52
CA SER A 11 14.38 -8.79 -36.42
C SER A 11 13.59 -10.10 -36.40
N VAL A 12 13.21 -10.59 -35.21
CA VAL A 12 12.42 -11.81 -35.05
C VAL A 12 10.99 -11.62 -35.57
N SER A 13 10.39 -10.44 -35.36
CA SER A 13 9.05 -10.13 -35.86
C SER A 13 9.01 -10.06 -37.39
N VAL A 14 10.01 -9.42 -37.99
CA VAL A 14 10.18 -9.37 -39.45
C VAL A 14 10.40 -10.78 -39.99
N ASN A 15 11.26 -11.59 -39.36
CA ASN A 15 11.47 -12.99 -39.76
C ASN A 15 10.15 -13.78 -39.73
N PHE A 16 9.41 -13.73 -38.61
CA PHE A 16 8.10 -14.39 -38.51
C PHE A 16 7.13 -13.92 -39.61
N PHE A 17 7.07 -12.61 -39.87
CA PHE A 17 6.14 -12.08 -40.87
C PHE A 17 6.53 -12.45 -42.31
N VAL A 18 7.81 -12.35 -42.67
CA VAL A 18 8.33 -12.78 -43.98
C VAL A 18 8.11 -14.27 -44.19
N TRP A 19 8.39 -15.10 -43.16
CA TRP A 19 8.09 -16.52 -43.20
C TRP A 19 6.60 -16.78 -43.43
N LEU A 20 5.70 -16.07 -42.74
CA LEU A 20 4.25 -16.20 -42.89
C LEU A 20 3.77 -15.86 -44.32
N LEU A 21 4.47 -14.99 -45.03
CA LEU A 21 4.20 -14.58 -46.42
C LEU A 21 4.66 -15.60 -47.48
N THR A 22 5.24 -16.74 -47.09
CA THR A 22 5.72 -17.75 -48.05
C THR A 22 4.56 -18.24 -48.94
N PRO A 23 4.67 -18.18 -50.28
CA PRO A 23 3.56 -18.53 -51.19
C PRO A 23 3.03 -19.96 -51.02
N SER A 24 3.87 -20.91 -50.60
CA SER A 24 3.46 -22.31 -50.36
C SER A 24 2.47 -22.46 -49.21
N PHE A 25 2.38 -21.47 -48.31
CA PHE A 25 1.48 -21.52 -47.14
C PHE A 25 0.06 -21.06 -47.46
N VAL A 26 -0.19 -20.54 -48.67
CA VAL A 26 -1.51 -20.06 -49.07
C VAL A 26 -2.48 -21.24 -49.16
N GLY A 27 -3.39 -21.30 -48.19
CA GLY A 27 -4.55 -22.17 -48.20
C GLY A 27 -5.74 -21.49 -48.85
N TYR A 28 -6.81 -21.26 -48.10
CA TYR A 28 -7.94 -20.47 -48.56
C TYR A 28 -7.63 -18.98 -48.53
N LYS A 29 -7.43 -18.41 -49.72
CA LYS A 29 -6.91 -17.06 -49.95
C LYS A 29 -7.63 -15.95 -49.15
N PRO A 30 -8.97 -15.89 -49.07
CA PRO A 30 -9.63 -14.84 -48.29
C PRO A 30 -9.27 -14.85 -46.79
N LEU A 31 -9.34 -16.02 -46.13
CA LEU A 31 -8.98 -16.12 -44.71
C LEU A 31 -7.47 -15.94 -44.49
N TYR A 32 -6.64 -16.41 -45.42
CA TYR A 32 -5.19 -16.18 -45.39
C TYR A 32 -4.86 -14.68 -45.35
N LEU A 33 -5.45 -13.89 -46.24
CA LEU A 33 -5.22 -12.43 -46.30
C LEU A 33 -5.68 -11.72 -45.01
N LEU A 34 -6.78 -12.17 -44.40
CA LEU A 34 -7.23 -11.64 -43.10
C LEU A 34 -6.23 -11.98 -41.98
N ILE A 35 -5.64 -13.18 -41.99
CA ILE A 35 -4.60 -13.55 -41.03
C ILE A 35 -3.35 -12.68 -41.22
N ILE A 36 -2.93 -12.43 -42.46
CA ILE A 36 -1.82 -11.50 -42.75
C ILE A 36 -2.13 -10.11 -42.20
N PHE A 37 -3.33 -9.58 -42.44
CA PHE A 37 -3.75 -8.27 -41.93
C PHE A 37 -3.70 -8.21 -40.40
N ILE A 38 -4.20 -9.24 -39.71
CA ILE A 38 -4.18 -9.34 -38.24
C ILE A 38 -2.75 -9.35 -37.70
N PHE A 39 -1.86 -10.16 -38.27
CA PHE A 39 -0.48 -10.23 -37.79
C PHE A 39 0.29 -8.95 -38.13
N ALA A 40 0.06 -8.35 -39.30
CA ALA A 40 0.62 -7.05 -39.65
C ALA A 40 0.22 -5.99 -38.63
N TYR A 41 -1.07 -5.94 -38.26
CA TYR A 41 -1.57 -5.07 -37.22
C TYR A 41 -0.89 -5.32 -35.85
N LYS A 42 -0.85 -6.58 -35.40
CA LYS A 42 -0.25 -6.96 -34.11
C LYS A 42 1.21 -6.55 -34.04
N ILE A 43 1.98 -6.82 -35.11
CA ILE A 43 3.39 -6.45 -35.24
C ILE A 43 3.53 -4.93 -35.26
N LEU A 44 2.71 -4.21 -36.01
CA LEU A 44 2.73 -2.74 -36.08
C LEU A 44 2.54 -2.11 -34.70
N ILE A 45 1.54 -2.55 -33.93
CA ILE A 45 1.32 -2.05 -32.56
C ILE A 45 2.54 -2.35 -31.67
N ARG A 46 3.13 -3.56 -31.75
CA ARG A 46 4.35 -3.88 -30.99
C ARG A 46 5.51 -2.97 -31.40
N PHE A 47 5.68 -2.70 -32.69
CA PHE A 47 6.76 -1.84 -33.21
C PHE A 47 6.59 -0.41 -32.73
N ILE A 48 5.38 0.14 -32.78
CA ILE A 48 5.07 1.49 -32.26
C ILE A 48 5.44 1.56 -30.77
N GLU A 49 4.98 0.60 -29.96
CA GLU A 49 5.31 0.55 -28.53
C GLU A 49 6.82 0.47 -28.29
N TRP A 50 7.54 -0.35 -29.07
CA TRP A 50 8.98 -0.53 -28.92
C TRP A 50 9.76 0.71 -29.36
N ILE A 51 9.43 1.30 -30.51
CA ILE A 51 10.09 2.50 -31.03
C ILE A 51 9.98 3.64 -30.03
N PHE A 52 8.80 3.90 -29.49
CA PHE A 52 8.65 4.93 -28.46
C PHE A 52 9.36 4.57 -27.16
N SER A 53 9.52 3.28 -26.85
CA SER A 53 10.31 2.82 -25.69
C SER A 53 11.84 2.84 -25.90
N ILE A 54 12.36 3.16 -27.09
CA ILE A 54 13.81 3.32 -27.32
C ILE A 54 14.35 4.51 -26.51
N SER A 55 13.55 5.58 -26.45
CA SER A 55 13.95 6.88 -25.93
C SER A 55 13.40 7.15 -24.54
N LEU A 56 13.26 6.14 -23.70
CA LEU A 56 12.77 6.31 -22.32
C LEU A 56 13.72 7.21 -21.53
N SER A 57 13.21 8.36 -21.09
CA SER A 57 13.94 9.27 -20.22
C SER A 57 12.99 9.97 -19.24
N VAL A 58 13.54 10.38 -18.10
CA VAL A 58 12.88 11.29 -17.16
C VAL A 58 13.50 12.67 -17.40
N PRO A 59 12.71 13.71 -17.72
CA PRO A 59 13.27 15.03 -17.93
C PRO A 59 13.87 15.55 -16.61
N LYS A 60 15.03 16.20 -16.69
CA LYS A 60 15.61 16.87 -15.54
C LYS A 60 14.76 18.09 -15.22
N LYS A 61 14.27 18.19 -13.98
CA LYS A 61 13.55 19.35 -13.46
C LYS A 61 14.46 20.59 -13.51
N PRO A 62 14.08 21.65 -14.24
CA PRO A 62 14.85 22.90 -14.24
C PRO A 62 14.80 23.58 -12.87
N GLU A 63 15.68 24.55 -12.65
CA GLU A 63 15.57 25.46 -11.52
C GLU A 63 14.61 26.59 -11.89
N ILE A 64 13.72 26.94 -10.95
CA ILE A 64 12.77 28.02 -11.15
C ILE A 64 13.47 29.36 -10.91
N THR A 65 13.40 30.26 -11.89
CA THR A 65 13.99 31.61 -11.81
C THR A 65 12.90 32.68 -11.73
N LYS A 66 11.70 32.37 -12.23
CA LYS A 66 10.54 33.26 -12.27
C LYS A 66 9.39 32.75 -11.39
N LYS A 67 8.70 33.68 -10.72
CA LYS A 67 7.41 33.38 -10.07
C LYS A 67 6.30 33.50 -11.11
N TRP A 68 5.50 32.45 -11.27
CA TRP A 68 4.39 32.38 -12.22
C TRP A 68 3.08 32.76 -11.55
N THR A 69 2.21 33.44 -12.28
CA THR A 69 0.79 33.52 -11.92
C THR A 69 0.08 32.26 -12.41
N VAL A 70 -0.68 31.61 -11.52
CA VAL A 70 -1.29 30.30 -11.81
C VAL A 70 -2.77 30.32 -11.52
N ASP A 71 -3.55 29.83 -12.48
CA ASP A 71 -4.97 29.55 -12.32
C ASP A 71 -5.20 28.03 -12.35
N ILE A 72 -5.99 27.52 -11.41
CA ILE A 72 -6.39 26.11 -11.35
C ILE A 72 -7.87 26.03 -11.69
N LEU A 73 -8.21 25.28 -12.73
CA LEU A 73 -9.58 25.09 -13.19
C LEU A 73 -9.98 23.62 -13.05
N THR A 74 -11.11 23.40 -12.39
CA THR A 74 -11.83 22.12 -12.39
C THR A 74 -13.26 22.32 -12.86
N THR A 75 -13.92 21.26 -13.32
CA THR A 75 -15.27 21.35 -13.90
C THR A 75 -16.26 20.50 -13.13
N PHE A 76 -17.52 20.93 -13.04
CA PHE A 76 -18.61 20.11 -12.53
C PHE A 76 -19.79 20.08 -13.51
N CYS A 77 -20.37 18.89 -13.70
CA CYS A 77 -21.55 18.67 -14.51
C CYS A 77 -22.66 18.02 -13.69
N ALA A 78 -23.92 18.30 -14.05
CA ALA A 78 -25.07 17.68 -13.37
C ALA A 78 -25.01 16.14 -13.44
N GLY A 79 -25.21 15.49 -12.29
CA GLY A 79 -25.14 14.03 -12.13
C GLY A 79 -23.80 13.51 -11.61
N GLU A 80 -22.77 14.36 -11.50
CA GLU A 80 -21.54 14.00 -10.80
C GLU A 80 -21.73 14.05 -9.27
N PRO A 81 -21.08 13.16 -8.50
CA PRO A 81 -21.20 13.18 -7.04
C PRO A 81 -20.60 14.45 -6.44
N LYS A 82 -21.39 15.21 -5.67
CA LYS A 82 -20.92 16.46 -5.05
C LYS A 82 -19.76 16.24 -4.08
N ALA A 83 -19.85 15.20 -3.23
CA ALA A 83 -18.79 14.87 -2.27
C ALA A 83 -17.41 14.71 -2.95
N MET A 84 -17.38 14.09 -4.13
CA MET A 84 -16.15 13.89 -4.91
C MET A 84 -15.53 15.22 -5.37
N ILE A 85 -16.33 16.15 -5.90
CA ILE A 85 -15.80 17.46 -6.31
C ILE A 85 -15.42 18.30 -5.09
N ILE A 86 -16.17 18.21 -3.98
CA ILE A 86 -15.85 18.89 -2.73
C ILE A 86 -14.46 18.48 -2.23
N ASP A 87 -14.16 17.18 -2.17
CA ASP A 87 -12.82 16.68 -1.81
C ASP A 87 -11.72 17.27 -2.71
N THR A 88 -11.98 17.34 -4.02
CA THR A 88 -11.06 17.92 -5.00
C THR A 88 -10.87 19.43 -4.78
N LEU A 89 -11.92 20.18 -4.43
CA LEU A 89 -11.85 21.62 -4.15
C LEU A 89 -11.02 21.92 -2.90
N TYR A 90 -11.21 21.15 -1.83
CA TYR A 90 -10.36 21.25 -0.63
C TYR A 90 -8.90 20.98 -0.96
N ALA A 91 -8.62 19.92 -1.73
CA ALA A 91 -7.26 19.58 -2.13
C ALA A 91 -6.62 20.61 -3.07
N ILE A 92 -7.39 21.23 -3.96
CA ILE A 92 -6.93 22.37 -4.78
C ILE A 92 -6.51 23.52 -3.87
N LYS A 93 -7.35 23.89 -2.90
CA LYS A 93 -7.05 24.97 -1.94
C LYS A 93 -5.77 24.71 -1.14
N ASP A 94 -5.44 23.44 -0.91
CA ASP A 94 -4.27 22.98 -0.18
C ASP A 94 -2.96 22.98 -0.99
N ILE A 95 -2.99 23.24 -2.30
CA ILE A 95 -1.76 23.34 -3.11
C ILE A 95 -0.89 24.49 -2.58
N SER A 96 0.39 24.20 -2.32
CA SER A 96 1.30 25.11 -1.59
C SER A 96 1.68 26.35 -2.39
N TYR A 97 1.77 26.24 -3.72
CA TYR A 97 2.16 27.36 -4.57
C TYR A 97 1.01 28.37 -4.70
N PRO A 98 1.24 29.69 -4.63
CA PRO A 98 0.18 30.69 -4.76
C PRO A 98 -0.57 30.59 -6.10
N HIS A 99 -1.89 30.51 -6.05
CA HIS A 99 -2.73 30.30 -7.23
C HIS A 99 -4.14 30.87 -7.02
N ASN A 100 -4.84 31.14 -8.12
CA ASN A 100 -6.29 31.33 -8.12
C ASN A 100 -6.97 30.00 -8.47
N SER A 101 -8.18 29.80 -7.97
CA SER A 101 -8.92 28.56 -8.17
C SER A 101 -10.30 28.85 -8.72
N PHE A 102 -10.73 28.05 -9.70
CA PHE A 102 -12.00 28.20 -10.39
C PHE A 102 -12.73 26.86 -10.45
N LEU A 103 -13.98 26.86 -9.99
CA LEU A 103 -14.93 25.79 -10.27
C LEU A 103 -15.78 26.22 -11.46
N CYS A 104 -15.58 25.59 -12.60
CA CYS A 104 -16.41 25.77 -13.78
C CYS A 104 -17.62 24.82 -13.66
N ASP A 105 -18.74 25.32 -13.18
CA ASP A 105 -19.94 24.54 -12.87
C ASP A 105 -21.03 24.73 -13.94
N GLU A 106 -21.25 23.68 -14.74
CA GLU A 106 -22.33 23.66 -15.75
C GLU A 106 -23.73 23.46 -15.14
N ALA A 107 -23.82 22.94 -13.91
CA ALA A 107 -25.07 22.75 -13.19
C ALA A 107 -25.54 24.02 -12.47
N ASN A 108 -24.63 24.97 -12.22
CA ASN A 108 -24.86 26.15 -11.39
C ASN A 108 -25.44 25.76 -10.02
N ASP A 109 -24.81 24.77 -9.38
CA ASP A 109 -25.28 24.16 -8.15
C ASP A 109 -25.12 25.13 -6.96
N PRO A 110 -26.21 25.46 -6.23
CA PRO A 110 -26.14 26.42 -5.12
C PRO A 110 -25.22 25.99 -3.97
N GLU A 111 -25.12 24.69 -3.70
CA GLU A 111 -24.29 24.14 -2.62
C GLU A 111 -22.81 24.29 -2.98
N LEU A 112 -22.42 23.91 -4.20
CA LEU A 112 -21.05 24.08 -4.67
C LEU A 112 -20.66 25.55 -4.77
N LYS A 113 -21.60 26.44 -5.08
CA LYS A 113 -21.37 27.89 -5.06
C LYS A 113 -21.07 28.40 -3.64
N ALA A 114 -21.80 27.93 -2.64
CA ALA A 114 -21.54 28.28 -1.23
C ALA A 114 -20.17 27.76 -0.76
N ILE A 115 -19.83 26.50 -1.09
CA ILE A 115 -18.52 25.91 -0.77
C ILE A 115 -17.38 26.66 -1.47
N CYS A 116 -17.57 27.05 -2.72
CA CYS A 116 -16.59 27.87 -3.43
C CYS A 116 -16.37 29.21 -2.71
N GLN A 117 -17.43 29.87 -2.24
CA GLN A 117 -17.34 31.11 -1.48
C GLN A 117 -16.57 30.91 -0.16
N GLU A 118 -16.82 29.82 0.57
CA GLU A 118 -16.09 29.46 1.80
C GLU A 118 -14.59 29.26 1.53
N LEU A 119 -14.24 28.55 0.46
CA LEU A 119 -12.85 28.21 0.13
C LEU A 119 -12.09 29.35 -0.56
N GLY A 120 -12.78 30.44 -0.92
CA GLY A 120 -12.23 31.51 -1.75
C GLY A 120 -11.92 31.03 -3.17
N ILE A 121 -12.71 30.10 -3.69
CA ILE A 121 -12.68 29.58 -5.07
C ILE A 121 -13.72 30.35 -5.88
N VAL A 122 -13.35 30.78 -7.08
CA VAL A 122 -14.27 31.50 -7.96
C VAL A 122 -15.20 30.50 -8.64
N HIS A 123 -16.49 30.58 -8.33
CA HIS A 123 -17.52 29.81 -9.04
C HIS A 123 -17.83 30.48 -10.39
N VAL A 124 -17.74 29.70 -11.47
CA VAL A 124 -17.97 30.16 -12.85
C VAL A 124 -19.05 29.28 -13.46
N THR A 125 -20.08 29.90 -14.03
CA THR A 125 -21.12 29.20 -14.78
C THR A 125 -21.37 29.86 -16.12
N ARG A 126 -22.19 29.23 -16.97
CA ARG A 126 -22.54 29.72 -18.30
C ARG A 126 -23.96 29.31 -18.71
N GLU A 127 -24.64 30.20 -19.42
CA GLU A 127 -26.00 29.94 -19.91
C GLU A 127 -26.00 28.97 -21.11
N LYS A 128 -25.08 29.15 -22.06
CA LYS A 128 -25.00 28.34 -23.29
C LYS A 128 -24.02 27.17 -23.12
N LYS A 129 -24.57 25.96 -23.01
CA LYS A 129 -23.82 24.70 -22.82
C LYS A 129 -23.30 24.13 -24.15
N ILE A 130 -22.29 24.78 -24.73
CA ILE A 130 -21.65 24.37 -25.99
C ILE A 130 -20.29 23.72 -25.70
N ASN A 131 -19.93 22.64 -26.38
CA ASN A 131 -18.62 22.00 -26.27
C ASN A 131 -18.24 21.43 -24.88
N ALA A 132 -19.23 21.10 -24.03
CA ALA A 132 -19.03 20.43 -22.74
C ALA A 132 -17.85 21.02 -21.92
N LYS A 133 -16.96 20.16 -21.39
CA LYS A 133 -15.78 20.54 -20.59
C LYS A 133 -14.93 21.64 -21.23
N ALA A 134 -14.52 21.49 -22.49
CA ALA A 134 -13.70 22.47 -23.19
C ALA A 134 -14.38 23.84 -23.27
N GLY A 135 -15.69 23.88 -23.55
CA GLY A 135 -16.44 25.13 -23.57
C GLY A 135 -16.58 25.76 -22.18
N ASN A 136 -16.65 24.96 -21.13
CA ASN A 136 -16.75 25.44 -19.75
C ASN A 136 -15.42 26.06 -19.28
N ILE A 137 -14.31 25.38 -19.56
CA ILE A 137 -12.96 25.90 -19.34
C ILE A 137 -12.75 27.19 -20.13
N ASN A 138 -13.10 27.21 -21.43
CA ASN A 138 -12.94 28.41 -22.26
C ASN A 138 -13.75 29.60 -21.76
N ASN A 139 -14.94 29.37 -21.19
CA ASN A 139 -15.73 30.43 -20.58
C ASN A 139 -14.99 31.08 -19.40
N ALA A 140 -14.42 30.28 -18.50
CA ALA A 140 -13.63 30.79 -17.38
C ALA A 140 -12.35 31.51 -17.88
N LEU A 141 -11.64 30.90 -18.83
CA LEU A 141 -10.45 31.45 -19.47
C LEU A 141 -10.70 32.80 -20.18
N GLN A 142 -11.90 33.04 -20.71
CA GLN A 142 -12.21 34.31 -21.39
C GLN A 142 -12.69 35.40 -20.43
N THR A 143 -13.23 35.03 -19.26
CA THR A 143 -13.92 35.96 -18.38
C THR A 143 -13.11 36.31 -17.14
N VAL A 144 -12.58 35.31 -16.44
CA VAL A 144 -12.06 35.51 -15.07
C VAL A 144 -10.67 34.92 -14.83
N ALA A 145 -10.24 33.92 -15.60
CA ALA A 145 -8.96 33.24 -15.42
C ALA A 145 -7.88 33.82 -16.37
N HIS A 146 -6.98 34.63 -15.80
CA HIS A 146 -5.98 35.44 -16.51
C HIS A 146 -4.52 35.13 -16.12
N GLY A 147 -4.27 34.05 -15.38
CA GLY A 147 -2.94 33.60 -15.00
C GLY A 147 -2.08 33.19 -16.20
N GLU A 148 -0.77 33.37 -16.09
CA GLU A 148 0.20 32.98 -17.12
C GLU A 148 0.22 31.46 -17.37
N ILE A 149 -0.07 30.70 -16.31
CA ILE A 149 -0.12 29.24 -16.30
C ILE A 149 -1.50 28.77 -15.83
N CYS A 150 -2.03 27.74 -16.48
CA CYS A 150 -3.36 27.19 -16.21
C CYS A 150 -3.27 25.69 -15.96
N LEU A 151 -3.58 25.23 -14.75
CA LEU A 151 -3.73 23.81 -14.43
C LEU A 151 -5.19 23.38 -14.62
N ILE A 152 -5.43 22.38 -15.46
CA ILE A 152 -6.76 21.78 -15.65
C ILE A 152 -6.81 20.42 -14.94
N LEU A 153 -7.74 20.29 -14.00
CA LEU A 153 -8.03 19.07 -13.25
C LEU A 153 -9.44 18.57 -13.59
N ASP A 154 -9.59 17.25 -13.68
CA ASP A 154 -10.93 16.66 -13.67
C ASP A 154 -11.52 16.70 -12.24
N PRO A 155 -12.86 16.73 -12.09
CA PRO A 155 -13.52 16.82 -10.79
C PRO A 155 -13.23 15.66 -9.83
N ASP A 156 -12.78 14.53 -10.37
CA ASP A 156 -12.48 13.32 -9.60
C ASP A 156 -10.99 13.15 -9.30
N HIS A 157 -10.14 14.09 -9.71
CA HIS A 157 -8.69 14.04 -9.51
C HIS A 157 -8.25 14.93 -8.35
N VAL A 158 -7.95 14.29 -7.21
CA VAL A 158 -7.52 14.97 -5.98
C VAL A 158 -6.02 15.28 -6.06
N PRO A 159 -5.59 16.55 -6.15
CA PRO A 159 -4.19 16.92 -6.24
C PRO A 159 -3.45 16.82 -4.89
N GLN A 160 -2.13 16.66 -4.97
CA GLN A 160 -1.21 16.76 -3.84
C GLN A 160 -0.73 18.20 -3.66
N PRO A 161 -0.36 18.58 -2.42
CA PRO A 161 0.18 19.91 -2.10
C PRO A 161 1.25 20.43 -3.05
N ASN A 162 2.20 19.58 -3.41
CA ASN A 162 3.38 19.92 -4.19
C ASN A 162 3.15 19.82 -5.70
N PHE A 163 1.89 19.75 -6.18
CA PHE A 163 1.59 19.59 -7.61
C PHE A 163 2.34 20.61 -8.47
N LEU A 164 2.16 21.90 -8.16
CA LEU A 164 2.75 22.99 -8.94
C LEU A 164 4.27 23.05 -8.78
N ASP A 165 4.81 22.66 -7.62
CA ASP A 165 6.26 22.58 -7.39
C ASP A 165 6.93 21.59 -8.35
N GLU A 166 6.23 20.52 -8.75
CA GLU A 166 6.74 19.52 -9.70
C GLU A 166 6.58 19.92 -11.17
N VAL A 167 5.79 20.95 -11.47
CA VAL A 167 5.38 21.26 -12.85
C VAL A 167 5.89 22.62 -13.33
N LEU A 168 5.78 23.66 -12.49
CA LEU A 168 6.14 25.03 -12.87
C LEU A 168 7.57 25.20 -13.39
N PRO A 169 8.60 24.51 -12.87
CA PRO A 169 9.97 24.72 -13.34
C PRO A 169 10.17 24.40 -14.83
N PHE A 170 9.33 23.56 -15.43
CA PHE A 170 9.44 23.28 -16.87
C PHE A 170 8.99 24.46 -17.75
N PHE A 171 8.22 25.41 -17.23
CA PHE A 171 7.82 26.60 -17.99
C PHE A 171 8.91 27.67 -18.10
N GLU A 172 10.10 27.45 -17.54
CA GLU A 172 11.28 28.27 -17.81
C GLU A 172 11.70 28.24 -19.29
N ASP A 173 11.45 27.12 -20.01
CA ASP A 173 11.51 27.15 -21.49
C ASP A 173 10.23 27.82 -22.02
N GLU A 174 10.38 29.01 -22.58
CA GLU A 174 9.29 29.78 -23.18
C GLU A 174 8.57 29.04 -24.29
N ASN A 175 9.21 28.04 -24.93
CA ASN A 175 8.59 27.23 -25.99
C ASN A 175 7.71 26.10 -25.45
N ILE A 176 7.72 25.82 -24.15
CA ILE A 176 6.85 24.80 -23.55
C ILE A 176 5.43 25.35 -23.44
N GLY A 177 4.51 24.72 -24.18
CA GLY A 177 3.10 25.02 -24.16
C GLY A 177 2.33 24.28 -23.08
N PHE A 178 2.78 23.07 -22.69
CA PHE A 178 2.17 22.33 -21.59
C PHE A 178 3.07 21.26 -20.98
N VAL A 179 2.75 20.90 -19.74
CA VAL A 179 3.38 19.85 -18.93
C VAL A 179 2.30 18.89 -18.46
N GLN A 180 2.48 17.62 -18.79
CA GLN A 180 1.61 16.53 -18.37
C GLN A 180 2.29 15.72 -17.26
N VAL A 181 1.53 15.36 -16.23
CA VAL A 181 1.98 14.41 -15.19
C VAL A 181 1.22 13.09 -15.28
N VAL A 182 1.56 12.14 -14.40
CA VAL A 182 0.98 10.80 -14.40
C VAL A 182 -0.49 10.84 -13.97
N GLN A 183 -1.30 9.99 -14.61
CA GLN A 183 -2.61 9.63 -14.07
C GLN A 183 -2.47 8.36 -13.21
N ALA A 184 -2.81 8.48 -11.94
CA ALA A 184 -2.87 7.39 -10.97
C ALA A 184 -4.26 7.35 -10.33
N TYR A 185 -4.63 6.22 -9.72
CA TYR A 185 -6.01 5.99 -9.29
C TYR A 185 -6.13 5.48 -7.86
N TYR A 186 -7.16 5.96 -7.13
CA TYR A 186 -7.39 5.56 -5.74
C TYR A 186 -8.47 4.48 -5.57
N ASN A 187 -9.37 4.25 -6.54
CA ASN A 187 -10.42 3.22 -6.47
C ASN A 187 -10.05 1.86 -7.10
N GLN A 188 -8.80 1.67 -7.52
CA GLN A 188 -8.36 0.45 -8.22
C GLN A 188 -8.50 -0.84 -7.39
N ASP A 189 -8.53 -0.73 -6.06
CA ASP A 189 -8.69 -1.88 -5.15
C ASP A 189 -10.18 -2.19 -4.84
N HIS A 190 -11.12 -1.43 -5.39
CA HIS A 190 -12.54 -1.55 -5.04
C HIS A 190 -13.31 -2.59 -5.88
N THR A 191 -13.05 -2.69 -7.18
CA THR A 191 -13.70 -3.68 -8.07
C THR A 191 -12.72 -4.31 -9.04
N VAL A 192 -13.05 -5.49 -9.58
CA VAL A 192 -12.21 -6.17 -10.58
C VAL A 192 -12.15 -5.36 -11.87
N ILE A 193 -13.24 -4.66 -12.22
CA ILE A 193 -13.27 -3.74 -13.34
C ILE A 193 -12.35 -2.54 -13.11
N ALA A 194 -12.40 -1.90 -11.94
CA ALA A 194 -11.52 -0.77 -11.62
C ALA A 194 -10.04 -1.20 -11.67
N TYR A 195 -9.69 -2.33 -11.05
CA TYR A 195 -8.34 -2.88 -11.11
C TYR A 195 -7.88 -3.14 -12.56
N ALA A 196 -8.73 -3.77 -13.38
CA ALA A 196 -8.42 -4.08 -14.76
C ALA A 196 -8.32 -2.82 -15.66
N ALA A 197 -9.18 -1.83 -15.44
CA ALA A 197 -9.16 -0.56 -16.17
C ALA A 197 -7.89 0.24 -15.86
N ALA A 198 -7.50 0.32 -14.58
CA ALA A 198 -6.23 0.94 -14.17
C ALA A 198 -5.03 0.19 -14.77
N GLN A 199 -5.03 -1.15 -14.66
CA GLN A 199 -3.97 -1.98 -15.23
C GLN A 199 -3.82 -1.79 -16.74
N GLN A 200 -4.90 -1.61 -17.49
CA GLN A 200 -4.83 -1.39 -18.94
C GLN A 200 -4.04 -0.11 -19.30
N THR A 201 -4.14 0.94 -18.48
CA THR A 201 -3.61 2.27 -18.80
C THR A 201 -2.20 2.54 -18.26
N TYR A 202 -1.73 1.86 -17.23
CA TYR A 202 -0.40 2.12 -16.64
C TYR A 202 0.79 1.98 -17.58
N GLN A 203 0.72 1.07 -18.57
CA GLN A 203 1.78 0.97 -19.59
C GLN A 203 1.88 2.26 -20.42
N PHE A 204 0.73 2.90 -20.68
CA PHE A 204 0.65 4.15 -21.40
C PHE A 204 1.12 5.31 -20.51
N TYR A 205 0.52 5.50 -19.32
CA TYR A 205 0.89 6.55 -18.37
C TYR A 205 2.22 6.36 -17.63
N GLY A 206 3.08 5.46 -18.07
CA GLY A 206 4.42 5.29 -17.53
C GLY A 206 5.44 5.31 -18.67
N PRO A 207 5.99 4.15 -19.05
CA PRO A 207 7.04 4.08 -20.05
C PRO A 207 6.65 4.71 -21.40
N PHE A 208 5.44 4.50 -21.90
CA PHE A 208 5.08 5.03 -23.22
C PHE A 208 5.14 6.57 -23.26
N MET A 209 4.58 7.26 -22.26
CA MET A 209 4.62 8.73 -22.15
C MET A 209 6.05 9.27 -21.92
N MET A 210 6.89 8.56 -21.15
CA MET A 210 8.32 8.90 -21.02
C MET A 210 9.05 8.80 -22.36
N GLY A 211 8.68 7.83 -23.20
CA GLY A 211 9.21 7.69 -24.56
C GLY A 211 8.81 8.86 -25.46
N LEU A 212 7.52 9.22 -25.43
CA LEU A 212 6.98 10.35 -26.18
C LEU A 212 7.58 11.70 -25.75
N ASN A 213 7.97 11.84 -24.48
CA ASN A 213 8.68 13.02 -23.97
C ASN A 213 9.94 13.33 -24.78
N THR A 214 10.81 12.32 -24.92
CA THR A 214 12.06 12.47 -25.68
C THR A 214 11.83 12.71 -27.17
N LEU A 215 10.66 12.33 -27.69
CA LEU A 215 10.25 12.56 -29.07
C LEU A 215 9.55 13.90 -29.30
N GLY A 216 9.27 14.67 -28.24
CA GLY A 216 8.52 15.94 -28.32
C GLY A 216 7.07 15.75 -28.76
N ALA A 217 6.47 14.59 -28.45
CA ALA A 217 5.16 14.16 -28.92
C ALA A 217 4.23 13.76 -27.76
N VAL A 218 4.40 14.38 -26.59
CA VAL A 218 3.59 14.08 -25.40
C VAL A 218 2.16 14.60 -25.65
N PRO A 219 1.13 13.76 -25.50
CA PRO A 219 -0.26 14.22 -25.51
C PRO A 219 -0.65 14.86 -24.18
N ALA A 220 -1.62 15.78 -24.21
CA ALA A 220 -2.44 16.07 -23.04
C ALA A 220 -3.51 14.98 -22.90
N ILE A 221 -3.74 14.51 -21.66
CA ILE A 221 -4.55 13.33 -21.38
C ILE A 221 -5.57 13.62 -20.27
N GLY A 222 -6.73 14.21 -20.59
CA GLY A 222 -7.88 14.32 -19.69
C GLY A 222 -7.72 15.27 -18.51
N ALA A 223 -6.77 15.02 -17.64
CA ALA A 223 -6.60 15.64 -16.34
C ALA A 223 -5.12 15.81 -16.01
N ASN A 224 -4.86 16.58 -14.95
CA ASN A 224 -3.52 16.83 -14.41
C ASN A 224 -2.57 17.44 -15.46
N CYS A 225 -3.11 18.27 -16.36
CA CYS A 225 -2.32 18.91 -17.39
C CYS A 225 -2.23 20.41 -17.12
N THR A 226 -1.00 20.90 -17.08
CA THR A 226 -0.73 22.33 -16.88
C THR A 226 -0.33 22.95 -18.20
N PHE A 227 -0.95 24.06 -18.57
CA PHE A 227 -0.77 24.75 -19.83
C PHE A 227 -0.21 26.14 -19.61
N ARG A 228 0.60 26.60 -20.56
CA ARG A 228 0.91 28.03 -20.71
C ARG A 228 -0.29 28.71 -21.34
N ARG A 229 -0.72 29.83 -20.75
CA ARG A 229 -1.92 30.54 -21.19
C ARG A 229 -1.83 31.05 -22.62
N SER A 230 -0.71 31.70 -22.97
CA SER A 230 -0.46 32.18 -24.32
C SER A 230 -0.45 31.07 -25.37
N ALA A 231 -0.08 29.84 -24.97
CA ALA A 231 -0.14 28.68 -25.86
C ALA A 231 -1.59 28.30 -26.16
N LEU A 232 -2.45 28.18 -25.14
CA LEU A 232 -3.89 27.94 -25.33
C LEU A 232 -4.53 29.04 -26.18
N ASP A 233 -4.21 30.30 -25.94
CA ASP A 233 -4.78 31.43 -26.69
C ASP A 233 -4.41 31.37 -28.17
N SER A 234 -3.19 30.93 -28.50
CA SER A 234 -2.71 30.82 -29.88
C SER A 234 -3.51 29.84 -30.76
N ILE A 235 -4.31 28.96 -30.14
CA ILE A 235 -5.20 28.00 -30.80
C ILE A 235 -6.69 28.26 -30.52
N GLY A 236 -7.02 29.39 -29.87
CA GLY A 236 -8.40 29.76 -29.55
C GLY A 236 -8.95 29.13 -28.26
N GLY A 237 -8.08 28.70 -27.35
CA GLY A 237 -8.43 28.07 -26.08
C GLY A 237 -8.34 26.54 -26.12
N HIS A 238 -8.99 25.89 -25.15
CA HIS A 238 -9.12 24.45 -25.09
C HIS A 238 -10.00 23.94 -26.24
N ALA A 239 -9.46 23.06 -27.08
CA ALA A 239 -10.12 22.63 -28.31
C ALA A 239 -11.32 21.71 -28.02
N PRO A 240 -12.46 21.83 -28.71
CA PRO A 240 -13.66 21.02 -28.44
C PRO A 240 -13.56 19.59 -28.98
N GLY A 241 -14.27 18.64 -28.37
CA GLY A 241 -14.36 17.25 -28.86
C GLY A 241 -14.80 16.25 -27.80
N LEU A 242 -14.78 14.95 -28.14
CA LEU A 242 -14.85 13.86 -27.13
C LEU A 242 -13.47 13.52 -26.55
N THR A 243 -12.42 14.02 -27.19
CA THR A 243 -11.00 13.86 -26.84
C THR A 243 -10.36 15.24 -26.97
N GLU A 244 -10.96 16.21 -26.29
CA GLU A 244 -10.62 17.63 -26.28
C GLU A 244 -9.16 17.89 -25.92
N ASP A 245 -8.59 17.12 -24.99
CA ASP A 245 -7.21 17.33 -24.53
C ASP A 245 -6.22 16.90 -25.61
N MET A 246 -6.45 15.74 -26.22
CA MET A 246 -5.66 15.27 -27.37
C MET A 246 -5.79 16.25 -28.55
N HIS A 247 -6.99 16.77 -28.80
CA HIS A 247 -7.22 17.78 -29.82
C HIS A 247 -6.41 19.06 -29.53
N THR A 248 -6.43 19.52 -28.28
CA THR A 248 -5.69 20.70 -27.81
C THR A 248 -4.19 20.52 -27.99
N ALA A 249 -3.63 19.40 -27.50
CA ALA A 249 -2.21 19.08 -27.69
C ALA A 249 -1.81 19.05 -29.17
N MET A 250 -2.65 18.48 -30.02
CA MET A 250 -2.38 18.35 -31.46
C MET A 250 -2.34 19.71 -32.16
N LEU A 251 -3.21 20.66 -31.79
CA LEU A 251 -3.17 22.03 -32.30
C LEU A 251 -1.98 22.81 -31.75
N LEU A 252 -1.63 22.63 -30.47
CA LEU A 252 -0.45 23.26 -29.86
C LEU A 252 0.84 22.79 -30.56
N HIS A 253 0.99 21.49 -30.80
CA HIS A 253 2.13 20.95 -31.55
C HIS A 253 2.17 21.49 -32.99
N ALA A 254 1.02 21.61 -33.66
CA ALA A 254 0.95 22.19 -35.01
C ALA A 254 1.35 23.68 -35.04
N LYS A 255 1.14 24.41 -33.94
CA LYS A 255 1.65 25.78 -33.74
C LYS A 255 3.11 25.86 -33.31
N GLY A 256 3.79 24.73 -33.15
CA GLY A 256 5.22 24.66 -32.79
C GLY A 256 5.49 24.65 -31.29
N TRP A 257 4.47 24.64 -30.42
CA TRP A 257 4.66 24.52 -28.99
C TRP A 257 5.22 23.15 -28.61
N LYS A 258 6.13 23.14 -27.63
CA LYS A 258 6.69 21.91 -27.05
C LYS A 258 5.85 21.42 -25.89
N SER A 259 5.94 20.13 -25.62
CA SER A 259 5.25 19.45 -24.53
C SER A 259 6.25 18.67 -23.67
N VAL A 260 6.05 18.67 -22.36
CA VAL A 260 6.85 17.87 -21.41
C VAL A 260 5.97 16.88 -20.67
N TYR A 261 6.51 15.70 -20.40
CA TYR A 261 5.92 14.72 -19.50
C TYR A 261 6.81 14.55 -18.27
N ASN A 262 6.33 14.97 -17.10
CA ASN A 262 7.01 14.74 -15.83
C ASN A 262 6.39 13.51 -15.11
N PRO A 263 7.11 12.39 -14.99
CA PRO A 263 6.56 11.15 -14.44
C PRO A 263 6.50 11.16 -12.90
N VAL A 264 5.66 12.03 -12.35
CA VAL A 264 5.37 12.13 -10.92
C VAL A 264 3.89 11.89 -10.66
N ILE A 265 3.57 11.27 -9.52
CA ILE A 265 2.18 11.09 -9.06
C ILE A 265 1.87 12.22 -8.08
N VAL A 266 1.29 13.29 -8.60
CA VAL A 266 0.89 14.47 -7.83
C VAL A 266 -0.62 14.69 -7.80
N ALA A 267 -1.39 13.75 -8.35
CA ALA A 267 -2.85 13.68 -8.20
C ALA A 267 -3.31 12.24 -8.37
N LYS A 268 -4.43 11.86 -7.73
CA LYS A 268 -5.07 10.55 -7.91
C LYS A 268 -6.54 10.71 -8.26
N GLY A 269 -6.98 10.02 -9.31
CA GLY A 269 -8.34 10.06 -9.85
C GLY A 269 -9.14 8.75 -9.68
N LEU A 270 -10.28 8.68 -10.36
CA LEU A 270 -11.12 7.48 -10.46
C LEU A 270 -11.03 6.82 -11.83
N VAL A 271 -10.97 5.48 -11.84
CA VAL A 271 -11.30 4.64 -13.02
C VAL A 271 -12.76 4.19 -12.98
N PRO A 272 -13.33 3.73 -14.11
CA PRO A 272 -14.70 3.21 -14.14
C PRO A 272 -14.94 2.08 -13.12
N TRP A 273 -16.03 2.17 -12.37
CA TRP A 273 -16.42 1.19 -11.35
C TRP A 273 -16.98 -0.11 -11.91
N ASN A 274 -17.68 -0.01 -13.04
CA ASN A 274 -18.41 -1.11 -13.70
C ASN A 274 -18.12 -1.16 -15.20
N TYR A 275 -18.54 -2.26 -15.82
CA TYR A 275 -18.25 -2.54 -17.24
C TYR A 275 -18.95 -1.57 -18.19
N SER A 276 -20.13 -1.07 -17.82
CA SER A 276 -20.88 -0.06 -18.58
C SER A 276 -20.07 1.24 -18.71
N GLY A 277 -19.58 1.77 -17.58
CA GLY A 277 -18.73 2.96 -17.54
C GLY A 277 -17.43 2.77 -18.34
N TYR A 278 -16.82 1.59 -18.26
CA TYR A 278 -15.64 1.25 -19.05
C TYR A 278 -15.91 1.25 -20.56
N CYS A 279 -16.99 0.59 -21.01
CA CYS A 279 -17.36 0.55 -22.43
C CYS A 279 -17.69 1.95 -22.98
N LEU A 280 -18.39 2.77 -22.19
CA LEU A 280 -18.69 4.15 -22.55
C LEU A 280 -17.39 4.98 -22.72
N GLN A 281 -16.43 4.80 -21.81
CA GLN A 281 -15.12 5.45 -21.91
C GLN A 281 -14.36 5.00 -23.17
N GLN A 282 -14.28 3.70 -23.46
CA GLN A 282 -13.63 3.18 -24.67
C GLN A 282 -14.32 3.66 -25.96
N LEU A 283 -15.65 3.74 -25.97
CA LEU A 283 -16.41 4.28 -27.11
C LEU A 283 -16.08 5.75 -27.35
N LYS A 284 -16.04 6.59 -26.29
CA LYS A 284 -15.72 8.01 -26.41
C LYS A 284 -14.30 8.23 -26.93
N TRP A 285 -13.32 7.53 -26.33
CA TRP A 285 -11.91 7.67 -26.71
C TRP A 285 -11.67 7.21 -28.15
N SER A 286 -12.20 6.04 -28.54
CA SER A 286 -12.06 5.54 -29.92
C SER A 286 -12.75 6.46 -30.94
N ARG A 287 -14.03 6.81 -30.73
CA ARG A 287 -14.77 7.74 -31.61
C ARG A 287 -14.03 9.07 -31.73
N GLY A 288 -13.65 9.68 -30.61
CA GLY A 288 -12.97 10.98 -30.60
C GLY A 288 -11.66 10.95 -31.38
N THR A 289 -10.84 9.93 -31.16
CA THR A 289 -9.58 9.72 -31.87
C THR A 289 -9.78 9.59 -33.38
N TYR A 290 -10.76 8.78 -33.84
CA TYR A 290 -11.07 8.67 -35.27
C TYR A 290 -11.62 9.96 -35.85
N SER A 291 -12.42 10.71 -35.10
CA SER A 291 -12.90 12.03 -35.53
C SER A 291 -11.72 12.98 -35.77
N LEU A 292 -10.73 13.01 -34.88
CA LEU A 292 -9.53 13.82 -35.06
C LEU A 292 -8.72 13.37 -36.29
N LEU A 293 -8.57 12.06 -36.50
CA LEU A 293 -7.90 11.50 -37.68
C LEU A 293 -8.56 11.96 -38.99
N LEU A 294 -9.90 11.96 -39.05
CA LEU A 294 -10.63 12.26 -40.28
C LEU A 294 -10.81 13.76 -40.53
N THR A 295 -10.93 14.57 -39.47
CA THR A 295 -11.38 15.97 -39.59
C THR A 295 -10.33 17.02 -39.25
N VAL A 296 -9.34 16.68 -38.43
CA VAL A 296 -8.34 17.63 -37.92
C VAL A 296 -6.95 17.33 -38.46
N LEU A 297 -6.46 16.09 -38.30
CA LEU A 297 -5.10 15.70 -38.70
C LEU A 297 -4.76 16.05 -40.18
N PRO A 298 -5.66 15.86 -41.17
CA PRO A 298 -5.36 16.21 -42.56
C PRO A 298 -5.10 17.70 -42.78
N LYS A 299 -5.71 18.57 -41.95
CA LYS A 299 -5.57 20.03 -42.05
C LYS A 299 -4.24 20.54 -41.50
N ILE A 300 -3.68 19.83 -40.52
CA ILE A 300 -2.45 20.22 -39.81
C ILE A 300 -1.26 19.31 -40.14
N TRP A 301 -1.42 18.37 -41.07
CA TRP A 301 -0.42 17.35 -41.41
C TRP A 301 0.99 17.91 -41.64
N LYS A 302 1.09 18.99 -42.42
CA LYS A 302 2.37 19.63 -42.78
C LYS A 302 2.99 20.46 -41.64
N GLN A 303 2.23 20.70 -40.57
CA GLN A 303 2.65 21.53 -39.44
C GLN A 303 3.24 20.69 -38.30
N LEU A 304 3.03 19.38 -38.33
CA LEU A 304 3.54 18.45 -37.32
C LEU A 304 4.89 17.87 -37.75
N SER A 305 5.78 17.64 -36.79
CA SER A 305 6.98 16.83 -37.04
C SER A 305 6.61 15.39 -37.35
N TRP A 306 7.48 14.66 -38.06
CA TRP A 306 7.24 13.24 -38.36
C TRP A 306 7.06 12.38 -37.09
N LYS A 307 7.70 12.76 -35.97
CA LYS A 307 7.57 12.08 -34.67
C LYS A 307 6.19 12.27 -34.05
N GLN A 308 5.70 13.52 -34.05
CA GLN A 308 4.34 13.84 -33.59
C GLN A 308 3.30 13.18 -34.50
N LEU A 309 3.49 13.24 -35.82
CA LEU A 309 2.62 12.59 -36.78
C LEU A 309 2.55 11.08 -36.55
N ALA A 310 3.69 10.42 -36.31
CA ALA A 310 3.72 8.99 -35.99
C ALA A 310 2.92 8.65 -34.72
N TYR A 311 3.02 9.48 -33.68
CA TYR A 311 2.19 9.31 -32.48
C TYR A 311 0.70 9.52 -32.78
N TYR A 312 0.32 10.64 -33.41
CA TYR A 312 -1.10 10.94 -33.68
C TYR A 312 -1.76 9.95 -34.64
N LEU A 313 -1.01 9.31 -35.54
CA LEU A 313 -1.49 8.20 -36.36
C LEU A 313 -1.55 6.88 -35.59
N SER A 314 -0.72 6.69 -34.57
CA SER A 314 -0.69 5.44 -33.80
C SER A 314 -1.92 5.22 -32.92
N VAL A 315 -2.53 6.29 -32.39
CA VAL A 315 -3.69 6.18 -31.48
C VAL A 315 -4.94 5.64 -32.20
N PRO A 316 -5.34 6.15 -33.39
CA PRO A 316 -6.41 5.54 -34.17
C PRO A 316 -6.09 4.09 -34.56
N VAL A 317 -4.83 3.80 -34.91
CA VAL A 317 -4.41 2.43 -35.22
C VAL A 317 -4.61 1.54 -33.99
N PHE A 318 -4.22 1.95 -32.78
CA PHE A 318 -4.49 1.20 -31.56
C PHE A 318 -5.98 0.86 -31.36
N TYR A 319 -6.88 1.79 -31.67
CA TYR A 319 -8.33 1.55 -31.57
C TYR A 319 -8.91 0.73 -32.74
N LEU A 320 -8.14 0.43 -33.79
CA LEU A 320 -8.53 -0.51 -34.85
C LEU A 320 -8.63 -1.94 -34.30
N PHE A 321 -8.15 -2.15 -33.07
CA PHE A 321 -8.35 -3.34 -32.28
C PHE A 321 -9.76 -3.92 -32.36
N GLY A 322 -10.82 -3.10 -32.31
CA GLY A 322 -12.20 -3.61 -32.39
C GLY A 322 -12.49 -4.42 -33.65
N LEU A 323 -12.00 -3.94 -34.81
CA LEU A 323 -12.10 -4.64 -36.10
C LEU A 323 -11.20 -5.88 -36.13
N VAL A 324 -9.98 -5.77 -35.63
CA VAL A 324 -9.03 -6.89 -35.61
C VAL A 324 -9.52 -7.99 -34.69
N ALA A 325 -10.10 -7.65 -33.55
CA ALA A 325 -10.61 -8.60 -32.57
C ALA A 325 -11.77 -9.43 -33.14
N ILE A 326 -12.74 -8.82 -33.82
CA ILE A 326 -13.83 -9.58 -34.47
C ILE A 326 -13.29 -10.51 -35.56
N LEU A 327 -12.31 -10.08 -36.36
CA LEU A 327 -11.67 -10.95 -37.35
C LEU A 327 -10.91 -12.11 -36.69
N ASP A 328 -10.14 -11.85 -35.63
CA ASP A 328 -9.46 -12.85 -34.79
C ASP A 328 -10.44 -13.89 -34.26
N PHE A 329 -11.66 -13.48 -33.88
CA PHE A 329 -12.69 -14.38 -33.38
C PHE A 329 -13.31 -15.24 -34.49
N LEU A 330 -13.61 -14.64 -35.63
CA LEU A 330 -14.36 -15.29 -36.71
C LEU A 330 -13.51 -16.25 -37.55
N ILE A 331 -12.20 -16.05 -37.68
CA ILE A 331 -11.33 -16.92 -38.49
C ILE A 331 -11.35 -18.38 -38.02
N PRO A 332 -11.08 -18.72 -36.73
CA PRO A 332 -11.13 -20.12 -36.30
C PRO A 332 -12.54 -20.69 -36.38
N ILE A 333 -13.59 -19.88 -36.16
CA ILE A 333 -14.99 -20.28 -36.30
C ILE A 333 -15.28 -20.68 -37.76
N ALA A 334 -14.93 -19.81 -38.72
CA ALA A 334 -15.13 -20.07 -40.15
C ALA A 334 -14.32 -21.27 -40.63
N ALA A 335 -13.06 -21.41 -40.19
CA ALA A 335 -12.22 -22.55 -40.53
C ALA A 335 -12.86 -23.88 -40.10
N LEU A 336 -13.41 -23.93 -38.88
CA LEU A 336 -14.07 -25.13 -38.33
C LEU A 336 -15.42 -25.43 -39.00
N LEU A 337 -16.27 -24.40 -39.21
CA LEU A 337 -17.60 -24.60 -39.80
C LEU A 337 -17.53 -25.04 -41.26
N PHE A 338 -16.60 -24.46 -42.02
CA PHE A 338 -16.49 -24.74 -43.45
C PHE A 338 -15.43 -25.80 -43.78
N SER A 339 -14.71 -26.33 -42.77
CA SER A 339 -13.58 -27.25 -42.96
C SER A 339 -12.53 -26.67 -43.91
N ILE A 340 -12.28 -25.37 -43.79
CA ILE A 340 -11.36 -24.63 -44.63
C ILE A 340 -10.03 -24.51 -43.92
N VAL A 341 -8.93 -24.71 -44.66
CA VAL A 341 -7.56 -24.50 -44.18
C VAL A 341 -7.03 -23.15 -44.68
N PRO A 342 -7.11 -22.06 -43.89
CA PRO A 342 -6.50 -20.77 -44.23
C PRO A 342 -5.00 -20.83 -44.53
N ILE A 343 -4.23 -21.58 -43.74
CA ILE A 343 -2.76 -21.65 -43.83
C ILE A 343 -2.31 -23.11 -43.89
N LYS A 344 -1.54 -23.45 -44.92
CA LYS A 344 -0.97 -24.80 -45.14
C LYS A 344 0.39 -24.94 -44.45
N VAL A 345 0.38 -24.96 -43.12
CA VAL A 345 1.60 -25.06 -42.30
C VAL A 345 1.37 -26.05 -41.16
N SER A 346 2.38 -26.86 -40.85
CA SER A 346 2.33 -27.73 -39.68
C SER A 346 2.40 -26.93 -38.38
N ILE A 347 1.74 -27.39 -37.31
CA ILE A 347 1.70 -26.67 -36.03
C ILE A 347 3.11 -26.45 -35.46
N SER A 348 3.98 -27.45 -35.57
CA SER A 348 5.38 -27.38 -35.11
C SER A 348 6.16 -26.30 -35.86
N GLU A 349 5.99 -26.20 -37.18
CA GLU A 349 6.62 -25.16 -37.98
C GLU A 349 6.07 -23.77 -37.63
N PHE A 350 4.76 -23.64 -37.44
CA PHE A 350 4.17 -22.36 -36.99
C PHE A 350 4.73 -21.91 -35.64
N LEU A 351 4.75 -22.80 -34.64
CA LEU A 351 5.27 -22.47 -33.31
C LEU A 351 6.76 -22.10 -33.34
N LYS A 352 7.55 -22.71 -34.22
CA LYS A 352 8.98 -22.41 -34.38
C LYS A 352 9.24 -20.93 -34.69
N TYR A 353 8.41 -20.29 -35.51
CA TYR A 353 8.56 -18.88 -35.87
C TYR A 353 7.72 -17.94 -35.00
N PHE A 354 6.52 -18.36 -34.59
CA PHE A 354 5.64 -17.55 -33.76
C PHE A 354 6.16 -17.37 -32.32
N LEU A 355 6.69 -18.43 -31.70
CA LEU A 355 7.06 -18.40 -30.30
C LEU A 355 8.20 -17.42 -29.98
N PRO A 356 9.28 -17.31 -30.78
CA PRO A 356 10.29 -16.26 -30.60
C PRO A 356 9.70 -14.84 -30.65
N PHE A 357 8.80 -14.56 -31.59
CA PHE A 357 8.12 -13.26 -31.69
C PHE A 357 7.28 -12.98 -30.42
N PHE A 358 6.49 -13.96 -29.98
CA PHE A 358 5.65 -13.85 -28.80
C PHE A 358 6.47 -13.62 -27.53
N ILE A 359 7.50 -14.45 -27.32
CA ILE A 359 8.40 -14.35 -26.15
C ILE A 359 9.09 -12.99 -26.15
N MET A 360 9.62 -12.54 -27.29
CA MET A 360 10.35 -11.28 -27.34
C MET A 360 9.44 -10.08 -27.09
N SER A 361 8.21 -10.12 -27.61
CA SER A 361 7.19 -9.12 -27.33
C SER A 361 6.83 -9.04 -25.85
N PHE A 362 6.71 -10.20 -25.21
CA PHE A 362 6.45 -10.28 -23.77
C PHE A 362 7.65 -9.77 -22.96
N THR A 363 8.87 -10.21 -23.29
CA THR A 363 10.12 -9.81 -22.61
C THR A 363 10.36 -8.31 -22.68
N ILE A 364 10.22 -7.68 -23.85
CA ILE A 364 10.39 -6.22 -23.99
C ILE A 364 9.36 -5.49 -23.13
N ARG A 365 8.10 -5.94 -23.11
CA ARG A 365 7.06 -5.37 -22.27
C ARG A 365 7.44 -5.46 -20.79
N GLN A 366 7.82 -6.65 -20.30
CA GLN A 366 8.22 -6.84 -18.90
C GLN A 366 9.45 -6.00 -18.54
N PHE A 367 10.41 -5.91 -19.44
CA PHE A 367 11.60 -5.09 -19.26
C PHE A 367 11.29 -3.60 -19.14
N ASN A 368 10.32 -3.09 -19.91
CA ASN A 368 9.90 -1.69 -19.85
C ASN A 368 9.12 -1.36 -18.56
N GLN A 369 8.54 -2.33 -17.87
CA GLN A 369 7.79 -2.10 -16.62
C GLN A 369 8.66 -1.66 -15.43
N ARG A 370 10.00 -1.72 -15.55
CA ARG A 370 10.88 -1.09 -14.55
C ARG A 370 10.69 0.43 -14.43
N TRP A 371 10.09 1.04 -15.46
CA TRP A 371 9.74 2.46 -15.53
C TRP A 371 8.31 2.77 -15.07
N LEU A 372 7.56 1.78 -14.58
CA LEU A 372 6.31 2.04 -13.85
C LEU A 372 6.63 2.68 -12.50
N LEU A 373 5.84 3.67 -12.10
CA LEU A 373 6.09 4.46 -10.90
C LEU A 373 5.75 3.71 -9.62
N GLU A 374 4.61 3.03 -9.57
CA GLU A 374 4.26 2.23 -8.40
C GLU A 374 4.66 0.75 -8.61
N LYS A 375 5.40 0.17 -7.66
CA LYS A 375 5.94 -1.20 -7.80
C LYS A 375 4.86 -2.28 -7.89
N HIS A 376 3.70 -2.07 -7.25
CA HIS A 376 2.59 -3.05 -7.28
C HIS A 376 1.92 -3.14 -8.65
N GLU A 377 2.10 -2.15 -9.51
CA GLU A 377 1.48 -2.09 -10.85
C GLU A 377 2.16 -3.00 -11.87
N LYS A 378 3.40 -3.47 -11.63
CA LYS A 378 4.14 -4.39 -12.53
C LYS A 378 3.37 -5.70 -12.80
N GLY A 379 3.76 -6.55 -13.75
CA GLY A 379 3.20 -7.88 -13.99
C GLY A 379 2.67 -8.14 -15.42
N ALA A 380 1.95 -9.24 -15.61
CA ALA A 380 1.54 -9.72 -16.95
C ALA A 380 0.36 -8.94 -17.59
N PHE A 381 -0.37 -8.13 -16.82
CA PHE A 381 -1.49 -7.29 -17.28
C PHE A 381 -2.68 -8.06 -17.89
N ILE A 382 -2.91 -9.28 -17.41
CA ILE A 382 -3.94 -10.20 -17.93
C ILE A 382 -5.35 -9.62 -17.77
N PHE A 383 -5.68 -9.02 -16.61
CA PHE A 383 -7.02 -8.50 -16.37
C PHE A 383 -7.32 -7.28 -17.25
N GLY A 384 -6.37 -6.35 -17.37
CA GLY A 384 -6.52 -5.20 -18.27
C GLY A 384 -6.64 -5.61 -19.74
N GLY A 385 -5.83 -6.59 -20.19
CA GLY A 385 -5.93 -7.14 -21.54
C GLY A 385 -7.26 -7.85 -21.82
N THR A 386 -7.75 -8.65 -20.87
CA THR A 386 -9.06 -9.33 -20.96
C THR A 386 -10.21 -8.33 -20.99
N LEU A 387 -10.17 -7.30 -20.13
CA LEU A 387 -11.21 -6.26 -20.09
C LEU A 387 -11.26 -5.48 -21.41
N PHE A 388 -10.11 -5.08 -21.96
CA PHE A 388 -10.06 -4.40 -23.25
C PHE A 388 -10.56 -5.31 -24.38
N LYS A 389 -10.16 -6.60 -24.37
CA LYS A 389 -10.60 -7.58 -25.37
C LYS A 389 -12.09 -7.92 -25.27
N SER A 390 -12.69 -7.91 -24.09
CA SER A 390 -14.13 -8.10 -23.95
C SER A 390 -14.93 -6.88 -24.41
N ALA A 391 -14.35 -5.67 -24.35
CA ALA A 391 -14.96 -4.43 -24.84
C ALA A 391 -14.69 -4.13 -26.32
N TRP A 392 -14.26 -5.13 -27.11
CA TRP A 392 -13.91 -4.97 -28.53
C TRP A 392 -15.00 -4.27 -29.35
N TRP A 393 -16.26 -4.62 -29.11
CA TRP A 393 -17.41 -4.08 -29.83
C TRP A 393 -17.60 -2.57 -29.59
N ALA A 394 -17.23 -2.05 -28.42
CA ALA A 394 -17.32 -0.63 -28.11
C ALA A 394 -16.35 0.20 -28.97
N THR A 395 -15.12 -0.29 -29.14
CA THR A 395 -14.13 0.35 -30.02
C THR A 395 -14.47 0.22 -31.51
N LEU A 396 -15.08 -0.90 -31.92
CA LEU A 396 -15.61 -1.09 -33.27
C LEU A 396 -16.77 -0.14 -33.56
N LEU A 397 -17.68 0.06 -32.61
CA LEU A 397 -18.73 1.07 -32.74
C LEU A 397 -18.15 2.47 -32.85
N GLY A 398 -17.07 2.78 -32.11
CA GLY A 398 -16.35 4.05 -32.24
C GLY A 398 -15.85 4.31 -33.66
N LEU A 399 -15.29 3.28 -34.31
CA LEU A 399 -14.86 3.33 -35.72
C LEU A 399 -16.06 3.60 -36.64
N VAL A 400 -17.11 2.79 -36.53
CA VAL A 400 -18.33 2.89 -37.36
C VAL A 400 -18.96 4.28 -37.20
N TYR A 401 -19.12 4.74 -35.96
CA TYR A 401 -19.73 6.03 -35.63
C TYR A 401 -18.91 7.21 -36.16
N ALA A 402 -17.58 7.10 -36.19
CA ALA A 402 -16.75 8.13 -36.81
C ALA A 402 -16.96 8.20 -38.33
N PHE A 403 -17.00 7.06 -39.03
CA PHE A 403 -17.21 7.01 -40.48
C PHE A 403 -18.60 7.51 -40.91
N VAL A 404 -19.66 7.13 -40.19
CA VAL A 404 -21.03 7.61 -40.49
C VAL A 404 -21.35 8.96 -39.84
N ASN A 405 -20.36 9.60 -39.20
CA ASN A 405 -20.49 10.85 -38.47
C ASN A 405 -21.63 10.86 -37.44
N LYS A 406 -21.88 9.73 -36.77
CA LYS A 406 -22.86 9.65 -35.69
C LYS A 406 -22.34 10.40 -34.47
N LYS A 407 -23.14 11.35 -33.98
CA LYS A 407 -22.82 12.09 -32.76
C LYS A 407 -23.03 11.18 -31.54
N VAL A 408 -22.03 11.14 -30.67
CA VAL A 408 -22.14 10.54 -29.33
C VAL A 408 -22.29 11.69 -28.34
N PRO A 409 -23.38 11.76 -27.56
CA PRO A 409 -23.55 12.81 -26.57
C PRO A 409 -22.51 12.69 -25.47
N TYR A 410 -22.07 13.84 -24.94
CA TYR A 410 -21.22 13.87 -23.76
C TYR A 410 -22.10 13.66 -22.53
N ILE A 411 -22.03 12.46 -21.95
CA ILE A 411 -22.69 12.10 -20.69
C ILE A 411 -21.58 11.79 -19.69
N PRO A 412 -21.50 12.42 -18.51
CA PRO A 412 -20.49 12.09 -17.51
C PRO A 412 -20.42 10.59 -17.27
N THR A 413 -19.21 10.05 -17.18
CA THR A 413 -19.05 8.61 -16.92
C THR A 413 -19.50 8.34 -15.48
N PRO A 414 -20.39 7.37 -15.22
CA PRO A 414 -20.86 7.08 -13.87
C PRO A 414 -19.70 6.90 -12.87
N LYS A 415 -19.77 7.61 -11.74
CA LYS A 415 -18.73 7.64 -10.69
C LYS A 415 -19.16 6.91 -9.42
N ASP A 416 -20.33 6.28 -9.43
CA ASP A 416 -20.92 5.55 -8.31
C ASP A 416 -20.74 4.03 -8.44
N ASN A 417 -20.94 3.34 -7.32
CA ASN A 417 -20.82 1.88 -7.20
C ASN A 417 -22.15 1.15 -7.47
N GLY A 418 -23.25 1.87 -7.77
CA GLY A 418 -24.61 1.36 -7.67
C GLY A 418 -25.20 0.77 -8.95
N ALA A 419 -24.74 1.16 -10.13
CA ALA A 419 -25.37 0.72 -11.38
C ALA A 419 -24.90 -0.68 -11.82
N GLU A 420 -25.83 -1.63 -11.86
CA GLU A 420 -25.60 -2.97 -12.43
C GLU A 420 -25.31 -2.87 -13.94
N THR A 421 -24.40 -3.70 -14.45
CA THR A 421 -24.12 -3.76 -15.89
C THR A 421 -25.32 -4.40 -16.61
N PRO A 422 -25.97 -3.72 -17.57
CA PRO A 422 -27.06 -4.32 -18.33
C PRO A 422 -26.56 -5.52 -19.15
N ILE A 423 -27.24 -6.67 -19.05
CA ILE A 423 -26.88 -7.91 -19.78
C ILE A 423 -26.80 -7.68 -21.30
N LYS A 424 -27.59 -6.74 -21.84
CA LYS A 424 -27.55 -6.36 -23.26
C LYS A 424 -26.16 -5.91 -23.73
N LEU A 425 -25.35 -5.30 -22.86
CA LEU A 425 -23.97 -4.91 -23.20
C LEU A 425 -23.01 -6.09 -23.33
N LEU A 426 -23.38 -7.26 -22.81
CA LEU A 426 -22.60 -8.50 -22.88
C LEU A 426 -23.00 -9.40 -24.05
N LEU A 427 -24.12 -9.08 -24.72
CA LEU A 427 -24.66 -9.87 -25.83
C LEU A 427 -23.65 -10.11 -26.97
N PRO A 428 -22.85 -9.12 -27.41
CA PRO A 428 -21.83 -9.37 -28.44
C PRO A 428 -20.84 -10.48 -28.05
N ASN A 429 -20.46 -10.54 -26.77
CA ASN A 429 -19.56 -11.57 -26.26
C ASN A 429 -20.25 -12.93 -26.19
N PHE A 430 -21.50 -13.00 -25.71
CA PHE A 430 -22.27 -14.24 -25.68
C PHE A 430 -22.49 -14.84 -27.07
N ILE A 431 -22.73 -14.01 -28.10
CA ILE A 431 -22.86 -14.47 -29.48
C ILE A 431 -21.56 -15.15 -29.96
N ILE A 432 -20.41 -14.50 -29.76
CA ILE A 432 -19.12 -15.08 -30.17
C ILE A 432 -18.80 -16.36 -29.37
N ILE A 433 -19.12 -16.40 -28.07
CA ILE A 433 -18.96 -17.61 -27.24
C ILE A 433 -19.81 -18.77 -27.80
N ALA A 434 -21.09 -18.53 -28.08
CA ALA A 434 -22.00 -19.55 -28.60
C ALA A 434 -21.55 -20.04 -29.98
N LEU A 435 -21.18 -19.12 -30.89
CA LEU A 435 -20.65 -19.47 -32.21
C LEU A 435 -19.35 -20.27 -32.12
N SER A 436 -18.46 -19.91 -31.20
CA SER A 436 -17.21 -20.65 -30.97
C SER A 436 -17.47 -22.06 -30.44
N ALA A 437 -18.37 -22.21 -29.47
CA ALA A 437 -18.72 -23.52 -28.91
C ALA A 437 -19.37 -24.43 -29.96
N PHE A 438 -20.30 -23.88 -30.74
CA PHE A 438 -20.93 -24.59 -31.85
C PHE A 438 -19.91 -25.00 -32.92
N ALA A 439 -19.01 -24.10 -33.31
CA ALA A 439 -17.97 -24.37 -34.30
C ALA A 439 -16.98 -25.44 -33.82
N ILE A 440 -16.59 -25.45 -32.54
CA ILE A 440 -15.74 -26.51 -31.96
C ILE A 440 -16.46 -27.87 -32.06
N TYR A 441 -17.70 -27.94 -31.58
CA TYR A 441 -18.49 -29.16 -31.61
C TYR A 441 -18.68 -29.69 -33.03
N TYR A 442 -19.15 -28.84 -33.94
CA TYR A 442 -19.39 -29.21 -35.33
C TYR A 442 -18.09 -29.55 -36.06
N GLY A 443 -17.06 -28.72 -35.94
CA GLY A 443 -15.78 -28.87 -36.63
C GLY A 443 -15.05 -30.14 -36.23
N LEU A 444 -14.94 -30.44 -34.92
CA LEU A 444 -14.28 -31.66 -34.44
C LEU A 444 -15.09 -32.93 -34.73
N LYS A 445 -16.43 -32.83 -34.79
CA LYS A 445 -17.29 -33.94 -35.22
C LYS A 445 -17.12 -34.23 -36.71
N LYS A 446 -16.95 -33.20 -37.53
CA LYS A 446 -16.81 -33.31 -38.99
C LYS A 446 -15.41 -33.75 -39.40
N ASP A 447 -14.37 -33.25 -38.74
CA ASP A 447 -12.99 -33.47 -39.12
C ASP A 447 -12.05 -33.40 -37.90
N PHE A 448 -11.57 -34.57 -37.45
CA PHE A 448 -10.69 -34.72 -36.30
C PHE A 448 -9.22 -34.87 -36.76
N ASN A 449 -8.62 -33.77 -37.21
CA ASN A 449 -7.22 -33.71 -37.58
C ASN A 449 -6.46 -32.65 -36.75
N PRO A 450 -5.12 -32.66 -36.76
CA PRO A 450 -4.32 -31.71 -35.97
C PRO A 450 -4.68 -30.24 -36.24
N TYR A 451 -4.99 -29.87 -37.49
CA TYR A 451 -5.37 -28.52 -37.86
C TYR A 451 -6.72 -28.11 -37.25
N SER A 452 -7.73 -28.97 -37.34
CA SER A 452 -9.04 -28.77 -36.70
C SER A 452 -8.92 -28.67 -35.18
N ILE A 453 -8.06 -29.48 -34.56
CA ILE A 453 -7.76 -29.38 -33.12
C ILE A 453 -7.12 -28.02 -32.78
N PHE A 454 -6.19 -27.54 -33.61
CA PHE A 454 -5.56 -26.23 -33.41
C PHE A 454 -6.56 -25.07 -33.55
N MET A 455 -7.42 -25.10 -34.57
CA MET A 455 -8.49 -24.10 -34.73
C MET A 455 -9.51 -24.18 -33.59
N ALA A 456 -9.85 -25.38 -33.12
CA ALA A 456 -10.70 -25.59 -31.95
C ALA A 456 -10.05 -25.02 -30.67
N ALA A 457 -8.75 -25.18 -30.49
CA ALA A 457 -8.02 -24.57 -29.37
C ALA A 457 -8.08 -23.03 -29.44
N LEU A 458 -7.89 -22.43 -30.62
CA LEU A 458 -8.05 -20.97 -30.80
C LEU A 458 -9.47 -20.50 -30.51
N ALA A 459 -10.50 -21.18 -31.04
CA ALA A 459 -11.90 -20.89 -30.72
C ALA A 459 -12.20 -21.06 -29.22
N PHE A 460 -11.58 -22.04 -28.56
CA PHE A 460 -11.71 -22.23 -27.12
C PHE A 460 -11.06 -21.09 -26.33
N THR A 461 -9.93 -20.53 -26.81
CA THR A 461 -9.36 -19.33 -26.18
C THR A 461 -10.29 -18.12 -26.29
N ASN A 462 -11.10 -18.01 -27.36
CA ASN A 462 -12.13 -16.97 -27.48
C ASN A 462 -13.20 -17.14 -26.40
N ILE A 463 -13.69 -18.38 -26.20
CA ILE A 463 -14.63 -18.72 -25.13
C ILE A 463 -14.07 -18.31 -23.78
N LEU A 464 -12.83 -18.71 -23.46
CA LEU A 464 -12.19 -18.42 -22.18
C LEU A 464 -12.09 -16.92 -21.91
N VAL A 465 -11.54 -16.15 -22.84
CA VAL A 465 -11.27 -14.71 -22.65
C VAL A 465 -12.57 -13.92 -22.55
N LEU A 466 -13.54 -14.18 -23.44
CA LEU A 466 -14.81 -13.46 -23.43
C LEU A 466 -15.68 -13.85 -22.22
N SER A 467 -15.64 -15.12 -21.80
CA SER A 467 -16.34 -15.56 -20.59
C SER A 467 -15.74 -14.90 -19.35
N LEU A 468 -14.40 -14.83 -19.24
CA LEU A 468 -13.75 -14.12 -18.14
C LEU A 468 -14.13 -12.64 -18.12
N GLY A 469 -14.17 -11.99 -19.29
CA GLY A 469 -14.64 -10.61 -19.41
C GLY A 469 -16.10 -10.42 -18.97
N ASN A 470 -16.99 -11.32 -19.37
CA ASN A 470 -18.40 -11.29 -18.94
C ASN A 470 -18.55 -11.57 -17.44
N LEU A 471 -17.77 -12.49 -16.87
CA LEU A 471 -17.74 -12.75 -15.43
C LEU A 471 -17.27 -11.51 -14.65
N MET A 472 -16.23 -10.82 -15.13
CA MET A 472 -15.80 -9.54 -14.54
C MET A 472 -16.91 -8.50 -14.59
N ALA A 473 -17.64 -8.41 -15.71
CA ALA A 473 -18.76 -7.47 -15.86
C ALA A 473 -19.96 -7.79 -14.96
N MET A 474 -20.18 -9.08 -14.67
CA MET A 474 -21.26 -9.61 -13.84
C MET A 474 -20.86 -9.78 -12.36
N GLN A 475 -19.75 -9.18 -11.92
CA GLN A 475 -19.22 -9.31 -10.56
C GLN A 475 -20.29 -9.12 -9.47
N HIS A 476 -21.23 -8.17 -9.63
CA HIS A 476 -22.29 -7.89 -8.64
C HIS A 476 -23.36 -8.99 -8.58
N LEU A 477 -23.69 -9.61 -9.71
CA LEU A 477 -24.63 -10.73 -9.78
C LEU A 477 -24.03 -11.99 -9.17
N ILE A 478 -22.75 -12.27 -9.46
CA ILE A 478 -22.00 -13.39 -8.86
C ILE A 478 -21.90 -13.23 -7.33
N ILE A 479 -21.71 -12.00 -6.85
CA ILE A 479 -21.68 -11.67 -5.43
C ILE A 479 -23.08 -11.83 -4.78
N LYS A 480 -24.17 -11.52 -5.50
CA LYS A 480 -25.56 -11.74 -5.05
C LYS A 480 -25.98 -13.22 -5.07
N THR A 481 -25.51 -14.01 -6.04
CA THR A 481 -26.00 -15.40 -6.25
C THR A 481 -25.10 -16.49 -5.68
N HIS A 482 -23.82 -16.23 -5.37
CA HIS A 482 -22.90 -17.22 -4.81
C HIS A 482 -22.09 -16.68 -3.62
N PHE A 483 -22.52 -17.06 -2.42
CA PHE A 483 -21.81 -16.91 -1.14
C PHE A 483 -20.44 -17.65 -1.11
N ILE A 484 -20.12 -18.47 -2.12
CA ILE A 484 -18.97 -19.39 -2.15
C ILE A 484 -17.74 -18.80 -2.90
N PHE A 485 -17.91 -17.88 -3.86
CA PHE A 485 -16.78 -17.36 -4.67
C PHE A 485 -16.05 -16.15 -4.07
N ARG A 486 -16.57 -15.57 -2.98
CA ARG A 486 -16.04 -14.37 -2.32
C ARG A 486 -14.60 -14.54 -1.79
N ASN A 487 -14.12 -15.77 -1.56
CA ASN A 487 -12.81 -16.03 -0.97
C ASN A 487 -11.65 -16.23 -1.97
N SER A 488 -11.91 -16.46 -3.25
CA SER A 488 -10.85 -16.95 -4.18
C SER A 488 -10.25 -15.87 -5.09
N PHE A 489 -11.03 -14.88 -5.53
CA PHE A 489 -10.53 -13.82 -6.44
C PHE A 489 -10.19 -12.50 -5.72
N ILE A 490 -10.80 -12.24 -4.57
CA ILE A 490 -10.48 -11.09 -3.71
C ILE A 490 -10.08 -11.65 -2.35
N SER A 491 -8.97 -12.38 -2.34
CA SER A 491 -8.42 -12.95 -1.11
C SER A 491 -8.00 -11.83 -0.15
N LYS A 492 -8.75 -11.68 0.95
CA LYS A 492 -8.34 -10.96 2.18
C LYS A 492 -7.21 -11.68 2.94
N ASN A 493 -6.75 -12.84 2.45
CA ASN A 493 -5.68 -13.59 3.06
C ASN A 493 -4.36 -12.88 2.73
N SER A 494 -3.75 -12.21 3.71
CA SER A 494 -2.47 -11.52 3.54
C SER A 494 -1.41 -12.46 2.99
N LYS A 495 -1.45 -13.76 3.34
CA LYS A 495 -0.56 -14.80 2.79
C LYS A 495 -0.82 -15.13 1.32
N THR A 496 -2.06 -15.14 0.83
CA THR A 496 -2.34 -15.40 -0.60
C THR A 496 -2.10 -14.14 -1.44
N ARG A 497 -2.43 -12.94 -0.93
CA ARG A 497 -2.05 -11.66 -1.57
C ARG A 497 -0.53 -11.48 -1.57
N LEU A 498 0.16 -11.85 -0.49
CA LEU A 498 1.62 -11.85 -0.40
C LEU A 498 2.23 -13.00 -1.20
N PHE A 499 1.60 -14.16 -1.31
CA PHE A 499 2.02 -15.25 -2.20
C PHE A 499 1.85 -14.85 -3.66
N TYR A 500 0.70 -14.29 -4.07
CA TYR A 500 0.52 -13.75 -5.41
C TYR A 500 1.45 -12.58 -5.68
N LYS A 501 1.72 -11.70 -4.69
CA LYS A 501 2.69 -10.62 -4.82
C LYS A 501 4.11 -11.15 -4.93
N ASN A 502 4.51 -12.09 -4.08
CA ASN A 502 5.83 -12.73 -4.10
C ASN A 502 5.99 -13.63 -5.33
N LEU A 503 4.94 -14.30 -5.80
CA LEU A 503 4.93 -15.09 -7.02
C LEU A 503 5.00 -14.15 -8.22
N LYS A 504 4.26 -13.05 -8.24
CA LYS A 504 4.33 -12.01 -9.27
C LYS A 504 5.72 -11.35 -9.31
N GLU A 505 6.31 -11.04 -8.16
CA GLU A 505 7.65 -10.48 -8.01
C GLU A 505 8.74 -11.52 -8.36
N ARG A 506 8.58 -12.80 -7.97
CA ARG A 506 9.49 -13.91 -8.32
C ARG A 506 9.38 -14.29 -9.78
N VAL A 507 8.18 -14.36 -10.35
CA VAL A 507 7.97 -14.59 -11.78
C VAL A 507 8.59 -13.43 -12.56
N PHE A 508 8.37 -12.19 -12.12
CA PHE A 508 9.00 -11.01 -12.72
C PHE A 508 10.54 -11.05 -12.61
N SER A 509 11.10 -11.43 -11.45
CA SER A 509 12.56 -11.54 -11.27
C SER A 509 13.15 -12.71 -12.05
N ILE A 510 12.48 -13.87 -12.08
CA ILE A 510 12.83 -15.01 -12.92
C ILE A 510 12.85 -14.58 -14.38
N PHE A 511 11.85 -13.85 -14.87
CA PHE A 511 11.86 -13.35 -16.25
C PHE A 511 12.99 -12.34 -16.52
N GLN A 512 13.30 -11.45 -15.56
CA GLN A 512 14.43 -10.53 -15.69
C GLN A 512 15.78 -11.28 -15.78
N ILE A 513 15.96 -12.34 -15.00
CA ILE A 513 17.16 -13.20 -15.01
C ILE A 513 17.16 -14.10 -16.27
N SER A 514 15.99 -14.57 -16.70
CA SER A 514 15.80 -15.44 -17.87
C SER A 514 15.95 -14.71 -19.19
N THR A 515 16.09 -13.37 -19.19
CA THR A 515 16.33 -12.59 -20.40
C THR A 515 17.55 -13.11 -21.17
N ILE A 516 18.63 -13.53 -20.47
CA ILE A 516 19.85 -14.06 -21.09
C ILE A 516 19.63 -15.46 -21.69
N PRO A 517 19.08 -16.46 -20.98
CA PRO A 517 18.69 -17.74 -21.56
C PRO A 517 17.73 -17.62 -22.74
N ILE A 518 16.75 -16.71 -22.67
CA ILE A 518 15.82 -16.43 -23.77
C ILE A 518 16.57 -15.85 -24.98
N LEU A 519 17.50 -14.92 -24.75
CA LEU A 519 18.37 -14.40 -25.80
C LEU A 519 19.20 -15.53 -26.44
N VAL A 520 19.69 -16.49 -25.66
CA VAL A 520 20.40 -17.68 -26.16
C VAL A 520 19.48 -18.58 -26.99
N ILE A 521 18.25 -18.87 -26.54
CA ILE A 521 17.27 -19.65 -27.30
C ILE A 521 16.91 -18.95 -28.62
N VAL A 522 16.69 -17.64 -28.58
CA VAL A 522 16.41 -16.83 -29.77
C VAL A 522 17.63 -16.81 -30.69
N PHE A 523 18.85 -16.67 -30.16
CA PHE A 523 20.08 -16.69 -30.94
C PHE A 523 20.33 -18.06 -31.60
N ILE A 524 20.08 -19.15 -30.87
CA ILE A 524 20.10 -20.52 -31.41
C ILE A 524 19.03 -20.66 -32.50
N SER A 525 17.82 -20.11 -32.32
CA SER A 525 16.78 -20.13 -33.36
C SER A 525 17.19 -19.36 -34.62
N LEU A 526 17.92 -18.25 -34.48
CA LEU A 526 18.48 -17.46 -35.58
C LEU A 526 19.66 -18.18 -36.27
N ILE A 527 20.49 -18.91 -35.52
CA ILE A 527 21.55 -19.77 -36.09
C ILE A 527 20.93 -20.95 -36.86
N ILE A 528 19.90 -21.58 -36.29
CA ILE A 528 19.12 -22.62 -36.96
C ILE A 528 18.45 -22.06 -38.22
N PHE A 529 18.03 -20.79 -38.22
CA PHE A 529 17.50 -20.12 -39.40
C PHE A 529 18.58 -19.95 -40.49
N LYS A 530 19.75 -19.40 -40.15
CA LYS A 530 20.89 -19.27 -41.09
C LYS A 530 21.33 -20.62 -41.66
N ASN A 531 21.43 -21.63 -40.80
CA ASN A 531 21.80 -22.98 -41.22
C ASN A 531 20.66 -23.66 -42.00
N GLY A 532 19.40 -23.43 -41.64
CA GLY A 532 18.21 -23.98 -42.29
C GLY A 532 17.94 -23.37 -43.66
N GLU A 533 18.30 -22.11 -43.90
CA GLU A 533 18.25 -21.50 -45.24
C GLU A 533 19.32 -22.12 -46.15
N SER A 534 20.54 -22.32 -45.63
CA SER A 534 21.60 -23.07 -46.33
C SER A 534 21.19 -24.51 -46.58
N LYS A 535 20.51 -25.15 -45.62
CA LYS A 535 20.03 -26.53 -45.72
C LYS A 535 18.86 -26.66 -46.67
N ARG A 536 17.93 -25.71 -46.72
CA ARG A 536 16.76 -25.71 -47.62
C ARG A 536 17.17 -25.42 -49.07
N ILE A 537 18.16 -24.55 -49.28
CA ILE A 537 18.83 -24.34 -50.58
C ILE A 537 19.59 -25.60 -51.02
N ASN A 538 20.18 -26.34 -50.07
CA ASN A 538 20.87 -27.60 -50.34
C ASN A 538 19.94 -28.83 -50.42
N GLU A 539 18.81 -28.88 -49.72
CA GLU A 539 17.82 -29.97 -49.70
C GLU A 539 16.92 -29.93 -50.94
N LEU A 540 16.65 -28.74 -51.50
CA LEU A 540 16.10 -28.61 -52.85
C LEU A 540 17.06 -29.10 -53.94
N LYS A 541 18.37 -29.15 -53.65
CA LYS A 541 19.39 -29.76 -54.53
C LYS A 541 19.64 -31.25 -54.24
N ASN A 542 19.37 -31.73 -53.02
CA ASN A 542 19.86 -33.02 -52.53
C ASN A 542 18.77 -34.02 -52.11
N ASN A 543 17.50 -33.83 -52.46
CA ASN A 543 16.45 -34.83 -52.24
C ASN A 543 16.58 -36.03 -53.22
N THR A 544 17.69 -36.74 -53.10
CA THR A 544 17.90 -38.12 -53.51
C THR A 544 18.44 -38.88 -52.29
N ILE A 545 17.66 -39.87 -51.85
CA ILE A 545 18.08 -41.11 -51.15
C ILE A 545 18.12 -41.09 -49.60
N LYS A 546 17.21 -41.89 -49.01
CA LYS A 546 17.32 -42.96 -47.96
C LYS A 546 18.46 -42.85 -46.91
N SER A 547 18.37 -43.29 -45.65
CA SER A 547 17.47 -44.16 -44.86
C SER A 547 17.95 -44.19 -43.40
N THR A 548 17.04 -44.51 -42.47
CA THR A 548 17.15 -45.20 -41.15
C THR A 548 18.52 -45.47 -40.49
N GLU A 549 18.66 -45.18 -39.18
CA GLU A 549 18.76 -46.18 -38.08
C GLU A 549 18.95 -45.58 -36.66
N PHE A 550 18.70 -46.43 -35.65
CA PHE A 550 18.42 -46.25 -34.21
C PHE A 550 19.64 -45.98 -33.29
N TYR A 551 19.41 -45.48 -32.05
CA TYR A 551 19.79 -46.09 -30.74
C TYR A 551 19.39 -45.21 -29.52
N ILE A 552 18.97 -45.85 -28.41
CA ILE A 552 18.58 -45.34 -27.06
C ILE A 552 19.40 -46.17 -26.03
N PRO A 553 19.48 -45.92 -24.70
CA PRO A 553 19.76 -44.74 -23.85
C PRO A 553 21.03 -44.94 -22.96
N ASN A 554 21.45 -43.94 -22.16
CA ASN A 554 21.88 -44.20 -20.77
C ASN A 554 22.04 -42.93 -19.88
N PHE A 555 21.61 -43.10 -18.63
CA PHE A 555 21.73 -42.19 -17.47
C PHE A 555 23.17 -42.08 -16.95
N LYS A 556 23.56 -40.89 -16.46
CA LYS A 556 24.15 -40.62 -15.11
C LYS A 556 24.87 -39.26 -15.08
N GLY A 557 24.81 -38.61 -13.92
CA GLY A 557 25.95 -37.81 -13.43
C GLY A 557 25.72 -36.31 -13.31
N SER A 558 25.27 -35.92 -12.14
CA SER A 558 25.27 -34.59 -11.52
C SER A 558 26.58 -33.79 -11.60
N HIS A 559 26.40 -32.47 -11.74
CA HIS A 559 27.14 -31.37 -11.11
C HIS A 559 28.68 -31.40 -11.09
N ILE A 560 29.29 -30.50 -11.86
CA ILE A 560 30.33 -29.52 -11.47
C ILE A 560 30.58 -28.70 -12.74
N ASP A 561 30.19 -27.41 -12.76
CA ASP A 561 30.78 -26.32 -13.58
C ASP A 561 29.81 -25.15 -13.69
N ALA A 562 29.68 -24.37 -12.60
CA ALA A 562 29.15 -23.00 -12.68
C ALA A 562 29.48 -22.21 -11.39
N LEU A 563 30.77 -22.00 -11.11
CA LEU A 563 31.22 -20.96 -10.16
C LEU A 563 32.40 -20.19 -10.75
N LYS A 564 32.18 -19.61 -11.93
CA LYS A 564 33.01 -18.54 -12.48
C LYS A 564 32.13 -17.55 -13.23
N SER A 565 31.60 -16.57 -12.51
CA SER A 565 31.53 -15.15 -12.91
C SER A 565 30.40 -14.49 -12.14
N ASP A 566 30.75 -13.70 -11.12
CA ASP A 566 30.21 -12.35 -10.91
C ASP A 566 30.80 -11.76 -9.62
N CYS A 567 31.86 -10.96 -9.78
CA CYS A 567 32.27 -9.97 -8.79
C CYS A 567 32.01 -8.58 -9.38
N ASN A 568 31.11 -7.83 -8.74
CA ASN A 568 31.19 -6.37 -8.65
C ASN A 568 30.22 -5.83 -7.58
N ILE A 569 30.59 -5.97 -6.31
CA ILE A 569 30.22 -5.03 -5.23
C ILE A 569 31.45 -4.89 -4.33
N ALA A 570 32.15 -3.76 -4.42
CA ALA A 570 33.38 -3.49 -3.67
C ALA A 570 33.10 -2.96 -2.26
N PHE A 571 32.89 -3.89 -1.33
CA PHE A 571 33.75 -3.93 -0.15
C PHE A 571 34.92 -4.83 -0.54
N ASP A 572 36.16 -4.52 -0.18
CA ASP A 572 37.28 -5.45 -0.41
C ASP A 572 37.16 -6.61 0.61
N THR A 573 36.12 -7.44 0.44
CA THR A 573 35.92 -8.65 1.20
C THR A 573 36.72 -9.74 0.52
N ILE A 574 37.75 -10.23 1.19
CA ILE A 574 38.53 -11.38 0.72
C ILE A 574 37.98 -12.62 1.43
N THR A 575 37.24 -13.45 0.69
CA THR A 575 36.71 -14.72 1.21
C THR A 575 37.68 -15.85 0.88
N PHE A 576 38.14 -16.57 1.90
CA PHE A 576 39.01 -17.74 1.74
C PHE A 576 38.20 -19.02 1.99
N ASN A 577 38.17 -19.90 0.98
CA ASN A 577 37.63 -21.26 1.15
C ASN A 577 38.78 -22.21 1.51
N THR A 578 38.59 -23.01 2.58
CA THR A 578 39.63 -23.82 3.25
C THR A 578 40.48 -24.78 2.43
N LYS A 579 40.18 -25.07 1.14
CA LYS A 579 41.07 -25.92 0.31
C LYS A 579 42.45 -25.30 0.00
N PHE A 580 42.72 -24.06 0.42
CA PHE A 580 43.90 -23.29 0.01
C PHE A 580 45.07 -23.25 1.03
N PHE A 581 44.91 -23.81 2.25
CA PHE A 581 45.93 -23.69 3.30
C PHE A 581 47.28 -24.34 2.95
N GLU A 582 47.30 -25.30 2.01
CA GLU A 582 48.54 -25.99 1.58
C GLU A 582 49.38 -25.19 0.56
N LYS A 583 48.82 -24.17 -0.11
CA LYS A 583 49.50 -23.42 -1.19
C LYS A 583 49.65 -21.91 -0.97
N ALA A 584 49.36 -21.41 0.24
CA ALA A 584 49.43 -19.99 0.55
C ALA A 584 50.89 -19.47 0.64
N SER A 585 51.47 -19.14 -0.51
CA SER A 585 52.66 -18.28 -0.60
C SER A 585 52.28 -16.93 -1.21
N ILE A 586 52.32 -15.91 -0.35
CA ILE A 586 52.42 -14.45 -0.58
C ILE A 586 51.69 -13.92 -1.83
N PHE A 587 50.44 -13.49 -1.64
CA PHE A 587 49.78 -12.60 -2.59
C PHE A 587 50.18 -11.14 -2.36
N ASN A 588 50.36 -10.46 -3.49
CA ASN A 588 50.97 -9.15 -3.70
C ASN A 588 50.32 -8.03 -2.86
N THR A 589 51.10 -7.33 -2.04
CA THR A 589 50.67 -6.28 -1.09
C THR A 589 50.23 -4.95 -1.72
N LYS A 590 50.08 -4.89 -3.05
CA LYS A 590 49.76 -3.65 -3.79
C LYS A 590 48.28 -3.26 -3.80
N CYS A 591 47.36 -4.08 -3.29
CA CYS A 591 45.91 -3.78 -3.33
C CYS A 591 45.40 -2.88 -2.18
N PHE A 592 46.23 -2.52 -1.19
CA PHE A 592 45.78 -1.67 -0.09
C PHE A 592 46.09 -0.20 -0.36
N LYS A 593 45.17 0.52 -1.02
CA LYS A 593 45.22 1.98 -1.11
C LYS A 593 44.26 2.63 -0.11
N ALA A 594 44.85 3.48 0.74
CA ALA A 594 44.31 4.55 1.60
C ALA A 594 42.85 4.45 2.13
N ASN A 595 42.74 4.34 3.46
CA ASN A 595 41.59 4.68 4.31
C ASN A 595 40.34 3.76 4.32
N LYS A 596 40.48 2.45 4.04
CA LYS A 596 39.44 1.46 4.34
C LYS A 596 40.01 0.25 5.08
N LEU A 597 39.29 -0.22 6.10
CA LEU A 597 39.62 -1.42 6.90
C LEU A 597 39.29 -2.69 6.08
N PRO A 598 40.25 -3.59 5.81
CA PRO A 598 39.95 -4.84 5.11
C PRO A 598 39.19 -5.84 5.99
N TYR A 599 38.16 -6.47 5.42
CA TYR A 599 37.32 -7.50 6.06
C TYR A 599 37.61 -8.87 5.45
N ILE A 600 37.92 -9.86 6.28
CA ILE A 600 38.31 -11.21 5.85
C ILE A 600 37.33 -12.22 6.42
N ILE A 601 36.75 -13.05 5.54
CA ILE A 601 35.88 -14.16 5.93
C ILE A 601 36.60 -15.47 5.61
N ILE A 602 36.65 -16.37 6.58
CA ILE A 602 37.23 -17.72 6.44
C ILE A 602 36.12 -18.74 6.65
N ASP A 603 35.77 -19.45 5.58
CA ASP A 603 34.80 -20.54 5.61
C ASP A 603 35.52 -21.87 5.89
N VAL A 604 35.17 -22.53 6.99
CA VAL A 604 35.82 -23.77 7.47
C VAL A 604 34.85 -24.94 7.42
N SER A 605 35.22 -25.99 6.68
CA SER A 605 34.44 -27.24 6.61
C SER A 605 34.58 -28.09 7.88
N GLU A 606 33.58 -28.93 8.18
CA GLU A 606 33.59 -29.82 9.36
C GLU A 606 34.78 -30.80 9.35
N ASN A 607 35.19 -31.29 8.16
CA ASN A 607 36.35 -32.17 8.03
C ASN A 607 37.68 -31.47 8.38
N GLU A 608 37.85 -30.20 8.00
CA GLU A 608 39.03 -29.41 8.36
C GLU A 608 39.04 -29.07 9.86
N LEU A 609 37.88 -28.78 10.45
CA LEU A 609 37.72 -28.62 11.90
C LEU A 609 38.11 -29.88 12.68
N ARG A 610 37.82 -31.08 12.15
CA ARG A 610 38.26 -32.36 12.75
C ARG A 610 39.79 -32.52 12.69
N LYS A 611 40.43 -32.18 11.57
CA LYS A 611 41.90 -32.20 11.44
C LYS A 611 42.59 -31.18 12.35
N ILE A 612 42.00 -29.99 12.51
CA ILE A 612 42.43 -28.96 13.47
C ILE A 612 42.28 -29.46 14.91
N ASN A 613 41.17 -30.14 15.24
CA ASN A 613 40.96 -30.75 16.56
C ASN A 613 42.00 -31.83 16.89
N ASN A 614 42.46 -32.55 15.87
CA ASN A 614 43.49 -33.58 15.92
C ASN A 614 44.93 -33.03 15.81
N ASN A 615 45.13 -31.70 15.81
CA ASN A 615 46.43 -31.01 15.70
C ASN A 615 47.22 -31.22 14.39
N GLU A 616 46.58 -31.68 13.31
CA GLU A 616 47.27 -32.04 12.06
C GLU A 616 47.73 -30.83 11.21
N TYR A 617 47.22 -29.61 11.45
CA TYR A 617 47.43 -28.41 10.60
C TYR A 617 48.18 -27.22 11.28
N ASN A 618 48.82 -27.46 12.43
CA ASN A 618 49.35 -26.39 13.29
C ASN A 618 50.43 -25.50 12.62
N SER A 619 51.25 -26.05 11.73
CA SER A 619 52.37 -25.31 11.10
C SER A 619 51.94 -24.31 10.02
N HIS A 620 50.92 -24.65 9.23
CA HIS A 620 50.43 -23.81 8.13
C HIS A 620 49.58 -22.64 8.62
N LEU A 621 48.71 -22.88 9.60
CA LEU A 621 47.93 -21.83 10.27
C LEU A 621 48.86 -20.81 10.94
N HIS A 622 49.88 -21.28 11.65
CA HIS A 622 50.86 -20.40 12.29
C HIS A 622 51.62 -19.51 11.28
N LYS A 623 52.00 -20.05 10.10
CA LYS A 623 52.70 -19.30 9.04
C LYS A 623 51.79 -18.26 8.35
N PHE A 624 50.53 -18.59 8.11
CA PHE A 624 49.52 -17.68 7.57
C PHE A 624 49.32 -16.47 8.50
N PHE A 625 49.10 -16.74 9.78
CA PHE A 625 48.91 -15.72 10.81
C PHE A 625 50.15 -14.84 11.03
N LYS A 626 51.36 -15.42 11.03
CA LYS A 626 52.61 -14.65 11.11
C LYS A 626 52.81 -13.70 9.92
N THR A 627 52.28 -14.04 8.75
CA THR A 627 52.36 -13.20 7.54
C THR A 627 51.41 -12.00 7.61
N LEU A 628 50.18 -12.19 8.09
CA LEU A 628 49.21 -11.11 8.33
C LEU A 628 49.77 -10.09 9.34
N ARG A 629 50.49 -10.55 10.36
CA ARG A 629 51.14 -9.71 11.38
C ARG A 629 52.17 -8.71 10.81
N LYS A 630 52.87 -9.07 9.72
CA LYS A 630 53.99 -8.27 9.19
C LYS A 630 53.52 -6.99 8.48
N ASN A 631 52.22 -6.85 8.20
CA ASN A 631 51.66 -5.78 7.37
C ASN A 631 50.87 -4.69 8.13
N TYR A 632 50.87 -4.66 9.48
CA TYR A 632 50.37 -3.56 10.34
C TYR A 632 49.03 -2.88 9.96
N LEU A 633 48.05 -3.63 9.44
CA LEU A 633 46.70 -3.13 9.18
C LEU A 633 45.71 -3.74 10.18
N PRO A 634 44.70 -3.00 10.67
CA PRO A 634 43.61 -3.58 11.45
C PRO A 634 42.70 -4.38 10.50
N ILE A 635 42.46 -5.66 10.83
CA ILE A 635 41.70 -6.59 10.00
C ILE A 635 40.57 -7.15 10.84
N MET A 636 39.36 -7.17 10.29
CA MET A 636 38.20 -7.76 10.95
C MET A 636 37.94 -9.15 10.33
N LEU A 637 37.98 -10.20 11.17
CA LEU A 637 37.99 -11.60 10.74
C LEU A 637 36.69 -12.31 11.17
N SER A 638 35.98 -12.93 10.24
CA SER A 638 34.77 -13.72 10.50
C SER A 638 34.98 -15.18 10.12
N LEU A 639 34.58 -16.10 11.00
CA LEU A 639 34.66 -17.55 10.79
C LEU A 639 33.26 -18.08 10.52
N HIS A 640 33.08 -18.72 9.38
CA HIS A 640 31.82 -19.34 8.98
C HIS A 640 32.00 -20.85 8.83
N LEU A 641 30.99 -21.60 9.22
CA LEU A 641 30.95 -23.05 9.10
C LEU A 641 30.06 -23.40 7.92
N GLU A 642 30.57 -24.22 7.00
CA GLU A 642 29.71 -24.82 5.97
C GLU A 642 28.70 -25.76 6.66
N GLU A 643 27.41 -25.48 6.50
CA GLU A 643 26.30 -26.27 7.06
C GLU A 643 26.47 -27.76 6.71
N SER A 644 26.57 -28.63 7.72
CA SER A 644 26.53 -30.08 7.53
C SER A 644 25.13 -30.62 7.83
N ASN A 645 24.63 -31.49 6.94
CA ASN A 645 23.29 -32.07 6.98
C ASN A 645 23.14 -33.23 8.00
N THR A 646 23.80 -33.19 9.15
CA THR A 646 23.71 -34.29 10.14
C THR A 646 23.49 -33.79 11.57
N ASP A 647 22.34 -34.16 12.13
CA ASP A 647 21.81 -33.80 13.47
C ASP A 647 22.60 -34.33 14.69
N SER A 648 23.88 -34.71 14.54
CA SER A 648 24.62 -35.42 15.61
C SER A 648 26.05 -34.97 15.89
N SER A 649 26.38 -33.66 15.77
CA SER A 649 27.72 -33.18 16.17
C SER A 649 27.82 -31.75 16.74
N SER A 650 26.75 -31.19 17.30
CA SER A 650 26.78 -29.83 17.91
C SER A 650 27.81 -29.68 19.05
N TYR A 651 28.13 -30.75 19.78
CA TYR A 651 29.10 -30.71 20.89
C TYR A 651 30.58 -30.80 20.45
N ASN A 652 30.89 -31.39 19.29
CA ASN A 652 32.27 -31.51 18.79
C ASN A 652 32.73 -30.29 17.97
N LEU A 653 31.79 -29.54 17.37
CA LEU A 653 32.08 -28.32 16.61
C LEU A 653 32.56 -27.16 17.51
N SER A 654 31.95 -26.98 18.68
CA SER A 654 32.31 -25.90 19.61
C SER A 654 33.73 -26.04 20.14
N CYS A 655 34.19 -27.28 20.35
CA CYS A 655 35.53 -27.59 20.87
C CYS A 655 36.63 -27.32 19.82
N GLY A 656 36.36 -27.61 18.54
CA GLY A 656 37.29 -27.32 17.43
C GLY A 656 37.45 -25.84 17.12
N LEU A 657 36.35 -25.09 17.13
CA LEU A 657 36.38 -23.62 17.00
C LEU A 657 37.09 -22.95 18.17
N ASN A 658 36.87 -23.42 19.40
CA ASN A 658 37.58 -22.91 20.58
C ASN A 658 39.07 -23.20 20.53
N LYS A 659 39.50 -24.38 20.05
CA LYS A 659 40.94 -24.68 19.82
C LYS A 659 41.56 -23.79 18.75
N LEU A 660 40.86 -23.55 17.62
CA LEU A 660 41.31 -22.67 16.56
C LEU A 660 41.46 -21.21 17.07
N ALA A 661 40.47 -20.72 17.81
CA ALA A 661 40.48 -19.39 18.43
C ALA A 661 41.58 -19.27 19.50
N THR A 662 41.82 -20.33 20.27
CA THR A 662 42.88 -20.36 21.29
C THR A 662 44.28 -20.42 20.67
N GLN A 663 44.48 -21.18 19.58
CA GLN A 663 45.75 -21.20 18.85
C GLN A 663 46.02 -19.87 18.14
N ALA A 664 44.97 -19.22 17.60
CA ALA A 664 45.07 -17.88 17.06
C ALA A 664 45.42 -16.86 18.15
N ASN A 665 44.76 -16.90 19.33
CA ASN A 665 45.10 -16.02 20.46
C ASN A 665 46.51 -16.26 21.02
N LYS A 666 47.00 -17.51 21.05
CA LYS A 666 48.37 -17.82 21.48
C LYS A 666 49.45 -17.38 20.48
N ALA A 667 49.11 -17.22 19.20
CA ALA A 667 50.05 -16.81 18.16
C ALA A 667 50.22 -15.26 18.05
N PHE A 668 49.39 -14.46 18.73
CA PHE A 668 49.35 -12.99 18.59
C PHE A 668 49.31 -12.22 19.92
N TYR A 669 50.10 -11.16 19.98
CA TYR A 669 50.10 -10.09 21.00
C TYR A 669 49.56 -8.79 20.33
N PRO A 670 49.03 -7.78 21.05
CA PRO A 670 47.73 -7.65 21.69
C PRO A 670 46.68 -6.82 20.90
N ASN A 671 46.83 -6.57 19.60
CA ASN A 671 45.97 -5.60 18.87
C ASN A 671 45.13 -6.22 17.74
N VAL A 672 44.24 -7.17 18.05
CA VAL A 672 43.21 -7.67 17.12
C VAL A 672 41.90 -7.91 17.88
N THR A 673 40.77 -7.45 17.32
CA THR A 673 39.41 -7.65 17.86
C THR A 673 38.71 -8.79 17.11
N TRP A 674 38.20 -9.78 17.84
CA TRP A 674 37.47 -10.93 17.28
C TRP A 674 35.97 -10.71 17.30
N LEU A 675 35.27 -11.12 16.24
CA LEU A 675 33.81 -11.23 16.20
C LEU A 675 33.44 -12.72 16.09
N TRP A 676 32.60 -13.20 17.01
CA TRP A 676 32.13 -14.57 17.01
C TRP A 676 30.62 -14.60 16.80
N GLN A 677 30.16 -15.49 15.92
CA GLN A 677 28.73 -15.72 15.69
C GLN A 677 28.49 -17.23 15.76
N THR A 678 27.76 -17.69 16.77
CA THR A 678 27.22 -19.05 16.80
C THR A 678 25.80 -19.02 16.27
N SER A 679 25.52 -19.80 15.24
CA SER A 679 24.16 -20.03 14.76
C SER A 679 23.57 -21.19 15.55
N ASN A 680 22.87 -20.91 16.65
CA ASN A 680 21.87 -21.84 17.17
C ASN A 680 20.49 -21.13 17.18
N PRO A 681 19.60 -21.43 16.21
CA PRO A 681 18.34 -20.71 16.03
C PRO A 681 17.25 -21.05 17.05
N ASN A 682 17.48 -21.98 17.98
CA ASN A 682 16.40 -22.69 18.66
C ASN A 682 16.17 -22.35 20.15
N GLU A 683 16.88 -21.37 20.75
CA GLU A 683 16.73 -21.09 22.19
C GLU A 683 16.24 -19.67 22.55
N ASP A 684 15.79 -18.85 21.59
CA ASP A 684 15.20 -17.53 21.89
C ASP A 684 14.00 -17.18 20.98
N PRO A 685 12.76 -17.10 21.50
CA PRO A 685 11.57 -16.83 20.70
C PRO A 685 11.49 -15.38 20.16
N TYR A 686 12.45 -14.50 20.45
CA TYR A 686 12.52 -13.15 19.86
C TYR A 686 13.38 -13.04 18.61
N ILE A 687 14.05 -14.11 18.18
CA ILE A 687 14.95 -14.07 17.02
C ILE A 687 14.30 -14.77 15.82
N GLN A 688 13.34 -14.08 15.21
CA GLN A 688 13.14 -14.14 13.75
C GLN A 688 12.89 -12.74 13.20
N LYS A 689 13.91 -11.88 13.32
CA LYS A 689 14.03 -10.60 12.63
C LYS A 689 15.38 -10.52 11.93
N ASN A 690 15.41 -10.90 10.66
CA ASN A 690 16.56 -10.64 9.81
C ASN A 690 16.64 -9.14 9.46
N LYS A 691 17.37 -8.41 10.31
CA LYS A 691 18.37 -7.38 9.95
C LYS A 691 18.95 -6.82 11.25
N TYR A 692 20.11 -7.34 11.65
CA TYR A 692 20.98 -6.70 12.64
C TYR A 692 21.89 -5.71 11.92
N PHE A 693 21.95 -4.47 12.42
CA PHE A 693 23.07 -3.56 12.22
C PHE A 693 23.69 -3.31 13.58
N LEU A 694 25.01 -3.32 13.65
CA LEU A 694 25.77 -2.87 14.81
C LEU A 694 26.58 -1.63 14.38
N SER A 695 26.41 -0.53 15.10
CA SER A 695 27.21 0.68 15.00
C SER A 695 28.15 0.73 16.21
N TRP A 696 29.46 0.96 16.01
CA TRP A 696 30.32 1.53 17.05
C TRP A 696 31.31 2.54 16.47
N ILE A 697 31.59 3.54 17.31
CA ILE A 697 32.50 4.68 17.15
C ILE A 697 33.91 4.23 17.55
N ILE A 698 34.92 4.63 16.76
CA ILE A 698 36.34 4.47 17.09
C ILE A 698 36.80 5.69 17.90
N ILE A 699 37.33 5.48 19.10
CA ILE A 699 38.08 6.50 19.86
C ILE A 699 39.57 6.18 19.72
N ASN A 700 40.36 7.17 19.31
CA ASN A 700 41.81 7.07 19.17
C ASN A 700 42.49 7.00 20.55
N GLU A 701 43.41 6.06 20.73
CA GLU A 701 44.12 5.74 21.98
C GLU A 701 44.98 6.92 22.51
N SER A 702 45.27 7.92 21.66
CA SER A 702 46.00 9.14 22.07
C SER A 702 45.19 10.07 22.98
N GLU A 703 43.85 10.04 22.93
CA GLU A 703 42.98 10.89 23.75
C GLU A 703 42.73 10.29 25.15
N LEU A 704 42.81 8.96 25.29
CA LEU A 704 42.64 8.24 26.56
C LEU A 704 43.73 8.56 27.60
N LYS A 705 44.92 8.99 27.18
CA LYS A 705 46.02 9.35 28.10
C LYS A 705 45.79 10.66 28.87
N LYS A 706 44.82 11.50 28.47
CA LYS A 706 44.54 12.79 29.13
C LYS A 706 43.60 12.67 30.34
N ILE A 707 42.91 11.55 30.50
CA ILE A 707 41.89 11.38 31.55
C ILE A 707 42.50 10.55 32.70
N LYS A 708 42.95 11.23 33.75
CA LYS A 708 43.40 10.58 35.01
C LYS A 708 42.18 10.10 35.80
N ILE A 709 41.93 8.78 35.81
CA ILE A 709 40.99 8.15 36.76
C ILE A 709 41.74 7.09 37.58
N ASP A 710 41.41 7.05 38.88
CA ASP A 710 42.08 6.36 39.98
C ASP A 710 42.16 4.82 39.82
N LYS A 711 43.31 4.24 40.17
CA LYS A 711 43.77 2.89 39.80
C LYS A 711 43.44 1.78 40.82
N ARG A 712 42.46 1.96 41.73
CA ARG A 712 42.14 0.94 42.76
C ARG A 712 40.66 0.55 42.88
N LYS A 713 39.86 0.74 41.82
CA LYS A 713 38.61 -0.01 41.60
C LYS A 713 38.64 -0.59 40.21
N THR A 714 38.79 -1.91 40.16
CA THR A 714 38.99 -2.74 38.98
C THR A 714 37.83 -2.65 38.01
N ALA A 715 38.19 -2.63 36.72
CA ALA A 715 37.34 -2.50 35.55
C ALA A 715 36.17 -3.49 35.54
N ILE A 716 34.95 -2.96 35.68
CA ILE A 716 33.70 -3.59 35.27
C ILE A 716 33.35 -2.98 33.90
N PRO A 717 33.05 -3.77 32.85
CA PRO A 717 32.63 -3.24 31.56
C PRO A 717 31.34 -2.43 31.73
N ILE A 718 31.36 -1.17 31.30
CA ILE A 718 30.27 -0.17 31.32
C ILE A 718 29.01 -0.58 30.50
N LEU A 719 28.89 -1.85 30.09
CA LEU A 719 27.72 -2.40 29.40
C LEU A 719 26.93 -3.43 30.22
N SER A 720 27.41 -3.84 31.41
CA SER A 720 26.65 -4.79 32.26
C SER A 720 25.82 -4.13 33.37
N VAL A 721 25.89 -2.81 33.54
CA VAL A 721 25.01 -2.04 34.46
C VAL A 721 23.72 -1.57 33.78
N TYR A 722 23.60 -1.67 32.44
CA TYR A 722 22.36 -1.28 31.75
C TYR A 722 21.40 -2.44 31.44
N GLN A 723 21.83 -3.69 31.56
CA GLN A 723 20.97 -4.86 31.24
C GLN A 723 20.64 -5.77 32.41
N ARG A 724 21.35 -5.66 33.55
CA ARG A 724 20.96 -6.39 34.77
C ARG A 724 19.99 -5.63 35.67
N THR A 725 19.79 -4.35 35.41
CA THR A 725 18.86 -3.54 36.20
C THR A 725 17.42 -3.73 35.70
N ILE A 726 17.19 -4.01 34.40
CA ILE A 726 15.84 -4.02 33.77
C ILE A 726 14.88 -5.08 34.34
N LYS A 727 15.36 -6.12 35.05
CA LYS A 727 14.46 -7.08 35.71
C LYS A 727 13.91 -6.62 37.06
N THR A 728 14.39 -5.49 37.57
CA THR A 728 13.88 -4.82 38.77
C THR A 728 13.80 -3.32 38.47
N TRP A 729 12.98 -2.93 37.50
CA TRP A 729 12.82 -1.52 37.14
C TRP A 729 11.58 -0.93 37.77
N ASN A 730 11.81 0.12 38.57
CA ASN A 730 10.76 0.93 39.16
C ASN A 730 10.40 2.01 38.12
N PRO A 731 9.12 2.18 37.73
CA PRO A 731 8.69 3.17 36.73
C PRO A 731 8.98 4.64 37.06
N THR A 732 9.57 4.90 38.23
CA THR A 732 9.81 6.21 38.84
C THR A 732 11.28 6.64 38.82
N ASP A 733 12.14 5.92 38.08
CA ASP A 733 13.58 6.19 38.07
C ASP A 733 13.93 7.43 37.22
N ILE A 734 14.14 8.57 37.90
CA ILE A 734 14.48 9.90 37.34
C ILE A 734 15.75 9.89 36.47
N SER A 735 16.61 8.87 36.61
CA SER A 735 17.83 8.67 35.81
C SER A 735 17.59 8.61 34.29
N ILE A 736 16.36 8.37 33.84
CA ILE A 736 15.98 8.39 32.41
C ILE A 736 15.94 9.81 31.84
N ILE A 737 15.67 10.85 32.65
CA ILE A 737 15.76 12.25 32.21
C ILE A 737 17.21 12.59 31.81
N GLU A 738 18.21 12.02 32.49
CA GLU A 738 19.63 12.26 32.20
C GLU A 738 20.11 11.57 30.91
N ALA A 739 19.40 10.55 30.43
CA ALA A 739 19.75 9.81 29.20
C ALA A 739 19.26 10.50 27.91
N PHE A 740 18.35 11.48 28.03
CA PHE A 740 17.84 12.22 26.88
C PHE A 740 18.64 13.51 26.69
N ASP A 741 19.24 13.71 25.51
CA ASP A 741 20.05 14.89 25.23
C ASP A 741 19.16 16.12 25.01
N PHE A 742 18.81 16.81 26.09
CA PHE A 742 18.05 18.06 26.04
C PHE A 742 18.86 19.25 25.50
N SER A 743 20.18 19.11 25.28
CA SER A 743 21.02 20.21 24.78
C SER A 743 20.64 20.67 23.37
N ILE A 744 19.94 19.83 22.61
CA ILE A 744 19.44 20.18 21.28
C ILE A 744 18.28 21.18 21.31
N PHE A 745 17.60 21.38 22.44
CA PHE A 745 16.52 22.36 22.59
C PHE A 745 17.13 23.72 22.94
N ASN A 746 16.98 24.71 22.06
CA ASN A 746 17.45 26.08 22.34
C ASN A 746 16.55 26.72 23.41
N ASN A 747 17.10 27.56 24.30
CA ASN A 747 16.35 28.31 25.32
C ASN A 747 15.39 29.39 24.76
N GLN A 748 14.97 29.33 23.48
CA GLN A 748 13.93 30.21 22.96
C GLN A 748 12.57 29.70 23.44
N THR A 749 12.18 30.14 24.64
CA THR A 749 10.86 29.86 25.21
C THR A 749 9.84 30.83 24.63
N VAL A 750 8.72 30.30 24.14
CA VAL A 750 7.54 31.10 23.82
C VAL A 750 7.03 31.71 25.13
N PRO A 751 6.61 32.99 25.17
CA PRO A 751 6.13 33.61 26.40
C PRO A 751 5.00 32.81 27.05
N GLU A 752 5.05 32.67 28.37
CA GLU A 752 3.94 32.14 29.16
C GLU A 752 2.87 33.22 29.29
N ILE A 753 1.62 32.87 28.99
CA ILE A 753 0.47 33.76 29.19
C ILE A 753 -0.11 33.49 30.58
N ALA A 754 -0.30 34.55 31.37
CA ALA A 754 -0.82 34.45 32.74
C ALA A 754 -2.16 33.69 32.78
N HIS A 755 -2.18 32.58 33.53
CA HIS A 755 -3.34 31.70 33.65
C HIS A 755 -4.49 32.36 34.43
N ASN A 756 -5.72 32.27 33.90
CA ASN A 756 -6.92 32.34 34.73
C ASN A 756 -7.01 31.01 35.52
N LYS A 757 -6.40 31.00 36.71
CA LYS A 757 -6.17 29.80 37.53
C LYS A 757 -7.43 29.13 38.10
N GLN A 758 -8.64 29.58 37.77
CA GLN A 758 -9.89 29.05 38.33
C GLN A 758 -11.02 29.12 37.30
N ILE A 759 -11.08 28.12 36.41
CA ILE A 759 -12.39 27.63 35.98
C ILE A 759 -12.63 26.39 36.85
N ASN A 760 -13.66 26.45 37.69
CA ASN A 760 -14.08 25.35 38.54
C ASN A 760 -14.63 24.23 37.63
N GLN A 761 -13.73 23.44 37.03
CA GLN A 761 -14.11 22.36 36.12
C GLN A 761 -14.73 21.23 36.93
N GLU A 762 -15.89 20.77 36.49
CA GLU A 762 -16.48 19.54 37.02
C GLU A 762 -15.54 18.37 36.81
N TYR A 763 -15.49 17.49 37.80
CA TYR A 763 -14.72 16.25 37.74
C TYR A 763 -15.16 15.41 36.53
N ILE A 764 -14.21 15.05 35.67
CA ILE A 764 -14.50 14.39 34.39
C ILE A 764 -14.84 12.92 34.63
N LYS A 765 -16.09 12.58 34.34
CA LYS A 765 -16.60 11.20 34.26
C LYS A 765 -16.90 10.93 32.79
N GLY A 766 -15.87 10.52 32.05
CA GLY A 766 -15.93 10.56 30.60
C GLY A 766 -15.89 9.22 29.89
N VAL A 767 -16.28 9.24 28.62
CA VAL A 767 -16.27 8.07 27.72
C VAL A 767 -15.61 8.44 26.39
N ALA A 768 -14.75 7.58 25.87
CA ALA A 768 -14.20 7.71 24.52
C ALA A 768 -15.26 7.35 23.48
N TYR A 769 -15.81 8.35 22.78
CA TYR A 769 -16.89 8.16 21.82
C TYR A 769 -16.37 8.29 20.38
N ASN A 770 -15.96 7.16 19.80
CA ASN A 770 -15.39 7.08 18.44
C ASN A 770 -16.23 6.43 17.32
N PRO A 771 -17.53 6.13 17.48
CA PRO A 771 -18.35 5.75 16.33
C PRO A 771 -18.20 6.73 15.16
N GLY A 772 -18.12 6.19 13.94
CA GLY A 772 -17.96 6.97 12.71
C GLY A 772 -16.58 7.59 12.46
N HIS A 773 -15.59 7.37 13.35
CA HIS A 773 -14.26 7.98 13.23
C HIS A 773 -13.29 7.17 12.35
N ASP A 774 -13.31 5.84 12.45
CA ASP A 774 -12.46 4.95 11.65
C ASP A 774 -13.30 4.17 10.63
N TRP A 775 -12.85 4.11 9.37
CA TRP A 775 -13.50 3.28 8.35
C TRP A 775 -13.52 1.79 8.74
N ARG A 776 -12.61 1.35 9.62
CA ARG A 776 -12.57 -0.02 10.19
C ARG A 776 -13.73 -0.28 11.15
N ASP A 777 -14.21 0.75 11.84
CA ASP A 777 -15.37 0.66 12.74
C ASP A 777 -16.69 0.58 11.93
N ASN A 778 -16.68 1.05 10.68
CA ASN A 778 -17.85 1.15 9.79
C ASN A 778 -17.96 0.04 8.74
N LYS A 779 -17.41 -1.16 8.99
CA LYS A 779 -17.42 -2.24 7.98
C LYS A 779 -18.83 -2.76 7.63
N GLU A 780 -19.82 -2.51 8.48
CA GLU A 780 -21.25 -2.76 8.21
C GLU A 780 -21.93 -1.58 7.49
N ASN A 781 -21.19 -0.51 7.14
CA ASN A 781 -21.70 0.73 6.55
C ASN A 781 -22.86 1.33 7.35
N ILE A 782 -22.81 1.31 8.68
CA ILE A 782 -23.83 1.95 9.51
C ILE A 782 -23.45 3.44 9.60
N PRO A 783 -24.15 4.36 8.90
CA PRO A 783 -23.93 5.78 9.09
C PRO A 783 -24.29 6.16 10.53
N LEU A 784 -23.57 7.13 11.10
CA LEU A 784 -23.90 7.64 12.43
C LEU A 784 -25.11 8.57 12.32
N THR A 785 -26.31 7.99 12.46
CA THR A 785 -27.58 8.71 12.40
C THR A 785 -27.81 9.52 13.67
N ILE A 786 -28.65 10.55 13.59
CA ILE A 786 -29.07 11.32 14.77
C ILE A 786 -29.75 10.40 15.79
N GLU A 787 -30.62 9.49 15.35
CA GLU A 787 -31.29 8.52 16.22
C GLU A 787 -30.29 7.66 17.01
N LYS A 788 -29.20 7.22 16.35
CA LYS A 788 -28.15 6.45 17.02
C LYS A 788 -27.36 7.31 18.00
N LEU A 789 -27.02 8.55 17.64
CA LEU A 789 -26.37 9.52 18.54
C LEU A 789 -27.21 9.79 19.78
N GLU A 790 -28.51 10.03 19.60
CA GLU A 790 -29.46 10.28 20.70
C GLU A 790 -29.57 9.05 21.62
N ALA A 791 -29.69 7.85 21.06
CA ALA A 791 -29.71 6.61 21.83
C ALA A 791 -28.42 6.41 22.63
N ASP A 792 -27.27 6.60 21.99
CA ASP A 792 -25.96 6.48 22.64
C ASP A 792 -25.78 7.53 23.75
N PHE A 793 -26.08 8.80 23.47
CA PHE A 793 -25.85 9.89 24.43
C PHE A 793 -26.83 9.84 25.59
N SER A 794 -28.06 9.40 25.34
CA SER A 794 -29.01 9.05 26.40
C SER A 794 -28.43 7.98 27.32
N SER A 795 -27.89 6.89 26.75
CA SER A 795 -27.29 5.80 27.53
C SER A 795 -26.02 6.22 28.28
N ILE A 796 -25.15 7.02 27.65
CA ILE A 796 -23.96 7.62 28.29
C ILE A 796 -24.37 8.48 29.48
N LYS A 797 -25.41 9.32 29.30
CA LYS A 797 -25.90 10.19 30.37
C LYS A 797 -26.54 9.39 31.51
N GLU A 798 -27.29 8.34 31.18
CA GLU A 798 -27.90 7.43 32.18
C GLU A 798 -26.84 6.64 32.97
N MET A 799 -25.69 6.34 32.36
CA MET A 799 -24.52 5.79 33.03
C MET A 799 -23.90 6.77 34.04
N GLY A 800 -24.32 8.03 34.07
CA GLY A 800 -23.80 9.07 34.98
C GLY A 800 -22.53 9.76 34.47
N ALA A 801 -22.14 9.50 33.21
CA ALA A 801 -21.07 10.25 32.55
C ALA A 801 -21.52 11.70 32.27
N ASN A 802 -20.56 12.62 32.32
CA ASN A 802 -20.79 14.04 32.01
C ASN A 802 -20.02 14.52 30.78
N THR A 803 -19.07 13.72 30.28
CA THR A 803 -18.14 14.14 29.22
C THR A 803 -17.94 13.04 28.19
N ILE A 804 -17.80 13.40 26.92
CA ILE A 804 -17.31 12.49 25.87
C ILE A 804 -15.98 12.99 25.32
N ARG A 805 -15.10 12.08 24.92
CA ARG A 805 -13.82 12.40 24.25
C ARG A 805 -13.90 12.08 22.76
N ARG A 806 -13.43 13.01 21.93
CA ARG A 806 -13.21 12.84 20.48
C ARG A 806 -11.73 12.99 20.17
N TYR A 807 -11.24 12.28 19.15
CA TYR A 807 -9.80 12.23 18.83
C TYR A 807 -9.40 13.16 17.68
N SER A 808 -10.30 13.37 16.72
CA SER A 808 -10.08 14.27 15.60
C SER A 808 -11.41 14.67 14.96
N GLN A 809 -11.35 15.61 14.04
CA GLN A 809 -12.48 16.11 13.26
C GLN A 809 -13.15 15.02 12.41
N SER A 810 -14.45 15.16 12.19
CA SER A 810 -15.25 14.26 11.37
C SER A 810 -16.45 14.97 10.74
N ILE A 811 -17.00 14.39 9.67
CA ILE A 811 -18.22 14.90 9.03
C ILE A 811 -19.46 14.92 9.95
N TYR A 812 -19.38 14.28 11.12
CA TYR A 812 -20.48 14.18 12.09
C TYR A 812 -20.39 15.21 13.23
N ASP A 813 -19.36 16.07 13.24
CA ASP A 813 -19.05 16.89 14.43
C ASP A 813 -20.19 17.85 14.79
N GLN A 814 -20.84 18.46 13.80
CA GLN A 814 -22.00 19.32 14.06
C GLN A 814 -23.12 18.57 14.78
N ASN A 815 -23.43 17.34 14.35
CA ASN A 815 -24.46 16.52 14.99
C ASN A 815 -24.00 16.08 16.39
N ILE A 816 -22.74 15.67 16.54
CA ILE A 816 -22.17 15.27 17.83
C ILE A 816 -22.23 16.42 18.84
N LEU A 817 -21.81 17.63 18.47
CA LEU A 817 -21.82 18.80 19.36
C LEU A 817 -23.27 19.20 19.72
N ASN A 818 -24.19 19.22 18.74
CA ASN A 818 -25.59 19.54 18.98
C ASN A 818 -26.29 18.52 19.88
N THR A 819 -26.06 17.21 19.66
CA THR A 819 -26.63 16.17 20.51
C THR A 819 -25.99 16.20 21.90
N ALA A 820 -24.67 16.42 22.01
CA ALA A 820 -24.00 16.55 23.30
C ALA A 820 -24.60 17.70 24.12
N LYS A 821 -24.83 18.85 23.49
CA LYS A 821 -25.51 19.99 24.10
C LYS A 821 -26.92 19.63 24.58
N THR A 822 -27.69 18.92 23.77
CA THR A 822 -29.07 18.49 24.09
C THR A 822 -29.11 17.58 25.33
N TYR A 823 -28.16 16.65 25.44
CA TYR A 823 -28.06 15.72 26.57
C TYR A 823 -27.22 16.26 27.74
N ASN A 824 -26.82 17.53 27.69
CA ASN A 824 -25.95 18.19 28.66
C ASN A 824 -24.67 17.36 28.94
N LEU A 825 -24.02 16.91 27.86
CA LEU A 825 -22.71 16.28 27.87
C LEU A 825 -21.67 17.29 27.38
N LYS A 826 -20.53 17.34 28.07
CA LYS A 826 -19.36 18.09 27.63
C LYS A 826 -18.53 17.31 26.64
N VAL A 827 -17.75 18.01 25.82
CA VAL A 827 -16.87 17.39 24.81
C VAL A 827 -15.42 17.79 25.07
N LEU A 828 -14.58 16.79 25.34
CA LEU A 828 -13.12 16.91 25.24
C LEU A 828 -12.75 16.69 23.77
N TYR A 829 -12.52 17.78 23.05
CA TYR A 829 -12.42 17.76 21.60
C TYR A 829 -10.96 17.65 21.15
N GLY A 830 -10.61 16.56 20.47
CA GLY A 830 -9.24 16.23 20.11
C GLY A 830 -8.82 16.55 18.69
N PHE A 831 -7.51 16.69 18.51
CA PHE A 831 -6.83 16.85 17.22
C PHE A 831 -5.65 15.87 17.11
N TRP A 832 -5.82 14.81 16.33
CA TRP A 832 -4.78 13.79 16.18
C TRP A 832 -3.74 14.14 15.12
N PHE A 833 -2.46 13.87 15.42
CA PHE A 833 -1.35 14.05 14.50
C PHE A 833 -0.68 12.71 14.16
N ASP A 834 -0.48 12.46 12.86
CA ASP A 834 0.06 11.19 12.35
C ASP A 834 1.54 11.02 12.72
N PRO A 835 1.92 9.99 13.50
CA PRO A 835 3.30 9.75 13.93
C PRO A 835 4.24 9.34 12.79
N LYS A 836 3.74 9.09 11.57
CA LYS A 836 4.56 8.95 10.36
C LYS A 836 5.04 10.28 9.80
N THR A 837 4.51 11.40 10.29
CA THR A 837 4.92 12.73 9.86
C THR A 837 6.33 13.01 10.38
N ASP A 838 7.22 13.42 9.48
CA ASP A 838 8.52 13.94 9.86
C ASP A 838 8.33 15.42 10.21
N PHE A 839 8.02 15.72 11.48
CA PHE A 839 7.75 17.08 11.94
C PHE A 839 8.92 18.04 11.75
N TYR A 840 10.14 17.51 11.64
CA TYR A 840 11.35 18.28 11.42
C TYR A 840 11.51 18.71 9.96
N LYS A 841 11.23 17.81 9.00
CA LYS A 841 11.37 18.14 7.56
C LYS A 841 10.10 18.59 6.87
N ASN A 842 8.93 18.12 7.30
CA ASN A 842 7.67 18.32 6.59
C ASN A 842 6.90 19.54 7.11
N ILE A 843 7.51 20.71 6.94
CA ILE A 843 7.00 21.99 7.43
C ILE A 843 5.59 22.29 6.88
N ASN A 844 5.31 21.92 5.63
CA ASN A 844 3.99 22.13 5.02
C ASN A 844 2.88 21.36 5.74
N ARG A 845 3.13 20.08 6.09
CA ARG A 845 2.16 19.27 6.82
C ARG A 845 1.99 19.76 8.26
N THR A 846 3.08 20.10 8.93
CA THR A 846 3.08 20.74 10.26
C THR A 846 2.26 22.04 10.25
N ASN A 847 2.44 22.91 9.24
CA ASN A 847 1.67 24.15 9.10
C ASN A 847 0.18 23.90 8.83
N ARG A 848 -0.18 22.86 8.07
CA ARG A 848 -1.59 22.46 7.93
C ARG A 848 -2.21 22.04 9.25
N TYR A 849 -1.50 21.22 10.04
CA TYR A 849 -1.98 20.84 11.37
C TYR A 849 -2.24 22.06 12.24
N LYS A 850 -1.30 23.01 12.28
CA LYS A 850 -1.49 24.28 13.01
C LYS A 850 -2.73 25.03 12.53
N LYS A 851 -2.87 25.23 11.21
CA LYS A 851 -4.00 25.98 10.65
C LYS A 851 -5.35 25.29 10.90
N MET A 852 -5.40 23.97 10.73
CA MET A 852 -6.60 23.15 10.98
C MET A 852 -7.07 23.29 12.43
N VAL A 853 -6.15 23.18 13.40
CA VAL A 853 -6.47 23.35 14.82
C VAL A 853 -6.95 24.77 15.10
N LEU A 854 -6.18 25.78 14.70
CA LEU A 854 -6.47 27.18 15.05
C LEU A 854 -7.78 27.68 14.42
N ASN A 855 -8.07 27.27 13.18
CA ASN A 855 -9.33 27.64 12.54
C ASN A 855 -10.54 27.06 13.28
N PHE A 856 -10.47 25.77 13.67
CA PHE A 856 -11.55 25.11 14.38
C PHE A 856 -11.77 25.71 15.77
N VAL A 857 -10.67 26.01 16.48
CA VAL A 857 -10.71 26.69 17.78
C VAL A 857 -11.33 28.08 17.64
N GLU A 858 -10.92 28.87 16.65
CA GLU A 858 -11.48 30.21 16.41
C GLU A 858 -13.01 30.16 16.19
N GLU A 859 -13.48 29.19 15.41
CA GLU A 859 -14.90 28.97 15.12
C GLU A 859 -15.71 28.58 16.37
N HIS A 860 -15.11 27.77 17.25
CA HIS A 860 -15.80 27.16 18.39
C HIS A 860 -15.36 27.70 19.76
N LYS A 861 -14.58 28.78 19.82
CA LYS A 861 -14.04 29.37 21.07
C LYS A 861 -15.10 29.75 22.11
N ASN A 862 -16.33 29.99 21.66
CA ASN A 862 -17.47 30.36 22.51
C ASN A 862 -18.43 29.18 22.77
N ASP A 863 -18.17 27.99 22.21
CA ASP A 863 -19.05 26.84 22.40
C ASP A 863 -18.82 26.19 23.77
N THR A 864 -19.66 26.56 24.73
CA THR A 864 -19.66 26.00 26.09
C THR A 864 -19.91 24.48 26.16
N THR A 865 -20.30 23.82 25.06
CA THR A 865 -20.42 22.35 24.97
C THR A 865 -19.04 21.71 24.99
N ILE A 866 -18.05 22.37 24.39
CA ILE A 866 -16.65 21.97 24.44
C ILE A 866 -16.12 22.32 25.84
N GLN A 867 -15.40 21.39 26.45
CA GLN A 867 -14.79 21.60 27.77
C GLN A 867 -13.32 21.97 27.66
N SER A 868 -12.61 21.33 26.73
CA SER A 868 -11.18 21.55 26.50
C SER A 868 -10.75 21.00 25.15
N TRP A 869 -9.63 21.54 24.67
CA TRP A 869 -8.93 21.15 23.46
C TRP A 869 -7.88 20.10 23.77
N SER A 870 -7.91 18.97 23.09
CA SER A 870 -6.99 17.85 23.26
C SER A 870 -6.03 17.78 22.07
N ILE A 871 -4.81 18.27 22.24
CA ILE A 871 -3.82 18.34 21.16
C ILE A 871 -2.95 17.08 21.14
N GLY A 872 -2.92 16.40 19.99
CA GLY A 872 -2.19 15.14 19.82
C GLY A 872 -2.92 13.95 20.46
N ASN A 873 -2.45 12.74 20.13
CA ASN A 873 -2.76 11.52 20.88
C ASN A 873 -1.63 10.52 20.67
N GLU A 874 -0.80 10.35 21.71
CA GLU A 874 0.37 9.44 21.78
C GLU A 874 1.46 9.73 20.75
N THR A 875 1.38 10.88 20.08
CA THR A 875 2.22 11.17 18.90
C THR A 875 3.70 11.12 19.28
N TRP A 876 4.12 11.71 20.40
CA TRP A 876 5.52 11.71 20.85
C TRP A 876 6.06 10.28 21.07
N GLY A 877 5.28 9.46 21.76
CA GLY A 877 5.62 8.07 22.05
C GLY A 877 5.69 7.21 20.78
N LEU A 878 4.74 7.39 19.87
CA LEU A 878 4.64 6.61 18.63
C LEU A 878 5.70 6.95 17.57
N LEU A 879 6.34 8.12 17.63
CA LEU A 879 7.44 8.49 16.71
C LEU A 879 8.58 7.46 16.69
N LYS A 880 8.86 6.79 17.82
CA LYS A 880 9.91 5.76 17.92
C LYS A 880 9.68 4.54 17.01
N ARG A 881 8.44 4.34 16.52
CA ARG A 881 8.13 3.27 15.57
C ARG A 881 8.61 3.57 14.16
N TYR A 882 8.91 4.83 13.86
CA TYR A 882 9.24 5.31 12.51
C TYR A 882 10.62 5.96 12.40
N TYR A 883 11.14 6.51 13.50
CA TYR A 883 12.43 7.19 13.53
C TYR A 883 13.33 6.57 14.60
N SER A 884 14.63 6.49 14.32
CA SER A 884 15.66 6.00 15.24
C SER A 884 16.55 7.14 15.73
N GLU A 885 17.14 7.00 16.92
CA GLU A 885 18.14 7.94 17.40
C GLU A 885 19.40 7.97 16.52
N PRO A 886 20.07 9.14 16.37
CA PRO A 886 19.76 10.43 17.01
C PRO A 886 18.69 11.25 16.25
N TYR A 887 18.22 10.78 15.09
CA TYR A 887 17.29 11.54 14.26
C TYR A 887 15.91 11.72 14.92
N LEU A 888 15.47 10.70 15.67
CA LEU A 888 14.24 10.74 16.46
C LEU A 888 14.19 11.97 17.39
N SER A 889 15.30 12.33 18.02
CA SER A 889 15.40 13.52 18.87
C SER A 889 15.10 14.83 18.13
N PHE A 890 15.56 15.00 16.88
CA PHE A 890 15.23 16.19 16.06
C PHE A 890 13.74 16.24 15.69
N VAL A 891 13.16 15.10 15.32
CA VAL A 891 11.72 15.01 14.98
C VAL A 891 10.85 15.32 16.20
N ARG A 892 11.23 14.79 17.36
CA ARG A 892 10.60 15.05 18.67
C ARG A 892 10.68 16.51 19.07
N LYS A 893 11.84 17.13 18.91
CA LYS A 893 12.02 18.57 19.15
C LYS A 893 11.06 19.40 18.29
N ALA A 894 11.04 19.14 16.97
CA ALA A 894 10.15 19.86 16.06
C ALA A 894 8.65 19.65 16.38
N TYR A 895 8.29 18.46 16.87
CA TYR A 895 6.94 18.19 17.36
C TYR A 895 6.59 19.06 18.58
N ILE A 896 7.46 19.11 19.60
CA ILE A 896 7.25 19.98 20.77
C ILE A 896 7.16 21.45 20.37
N GLU A 897 8.02 21.93 19.47
CA GLU A 897 7.96 23.31 18.98
C GLU A 897 6.61 23.62 18.32
N MET A 898 6.07 22.68 17.52
CA MET A 898 4.72 22.81 16.96
C MET A 898 3.65 22.87 18.06
N ILE A 899 3.71 21.99 19.06
CA ILE A 899 2.74 21.97 20.16
C ILE A 899 2.80 23.27 20.97
N SER A 900 4.00 23.77 21.26
CA SER A 900 4.24 25.04 21.96
C SER A 900 3.64 26.22 21.20
N GLU A 901 3.81 26.26 19.88
CA GLU A 901 3.22 27.30 19.04
C GLU A 901 1.68 27.22 19.01
N ILE A 902 1.12 26.01 18.87
CA ILE A 902 -0.34 25.82 18.85
C ILE A 902 -0.95 26.21 20.19
N SER A 903 -0.43 25.71 21.31
CA SER A 903 -1.00 26.00 22.63
C SER A 903 -0.95 27.49 22.95
N TYR A 904 0.16 28.16 22.65
CA TYR A 904 0.28 29.61 22.79
C TYR A 904 -0.77 30.37 21.98
N LYS A 905 -0.96 30.01 20.70
CA LYS A 905 -1.92 30.69 19.82
C LYS A 905 -3.37 30.41 20.22
N ILE A 906 -3.69 29.19 20.66
CA ILE A 906 -5.02 28.89 21.21
C ILE A 906 -5.30 29.80 22.40
N LYS A 907 -4.36 29.98 23.33
CA LYS A 907 -4.53 30.86 24.49
C LYS A 907 -4.75 32.33 24.14
N GLN A 908 -4.32 32.78 22.97
CA GLN A 908 -4.62 34.13 22.48
C GLN A 908 -6.04 34.26 21.90
N ILE A 909 -6.53 33.18 21.28
CA ILE A 909 -7.80 33.14 20.57
C ILE A 909 -8.97 32.80 21.52
N ASP A 910 -8.73 31.84 22.40
CA ASP A 910 -9.71 31.20 23.25
C ASP A 910 -9.23 31.23 24.70
N THR A 911 -9.84 32.12 25.47
CA THR A 911 -9.58 32.27 26.91
C THR A 911 -10.50 31.41 27.77
N LEU A 912 -11.48 30.73 27.17
CA LEU A 912 -12.49 29.94 27.86
C LEU A 912 -12.04 28.49 28.06
N HIS A 913 -11.55 27.85 27.01
CA HIS A 913 -11.25 26.43 27.03
C HIS A 913 -9.79 26.15 27.41
N GLN A 914 -9.58 25.05 28.13
CA GLN A 914 -8.24 24.58 28.47
C GLN A 914 -7.61 23.77 27.31
N VAL A 915 -6.29 23.71 27.30
CA VAL A 915 -5.46 23.03 26.30
C VAL A 915 -4.71 21.89 26.95
N TYR A 916 -5.06 20.67 26.54
CA TYR A 916 -4.45 19.43 27.02
C TYR A 916 -3.56 18.83 25.94
N VAL A 917 -2.52 18.11 26.36
CA VAL A 917 -1.72 17.26 25.47
C VAL A 917 -1.86 15.80 25.91
N MET A 918 -2.11 14.91 24.95
CA MET A 918 -2.43 13.50 25.22
C MET A 918 -1.25 12.58 24.90
N GLU A 919 -0.78 11.82 25.90
CA GLU A 919 0.40 10.96 25.78
C GLU A 919 0.16 9.51 26.23
N GLU A 920 0.94 8.58 25.67
CA GLU A 920 0.93 7.17 26.07
C GLU A 920 1.71 6.94 27.37
N HIS A 921 1.16 6.15 28.29
CA HIS A 921 1.91 5.73 29.48
C HIS A 921 2.99 4.71 29.09
N THR A 922 4.23 5.20 28.94
CA THR A 922 5.41 4.38 28.63
C THR A 922 6.54 4.64 29.61
N PRO A 923 7.60 3.80 29.62
CA PRO A 923 8.78 4.03 30.46
C PRO A 923 9.49 5.38 30.22
N HIS A 924 9.13 6.13 29.17
CA HIS A 924 9.68 7.47 28.87
C HIS A 924 8.66 8.60 29.12
N LEU A 925 7.53 8.32 29.77
CA LEU A 925 6.49 9.31 30.06
C LEU A 925 7.05 10.50 30.84
N ALA A 926 7.82 10.24 31.90
CA ALA A 926 8.47 11.28 32.71
C ALA A 926 9.28 12.26 31.84
N SER A 927 10.08 11.74 30.89
CA SER A 927 10.86 12.56 29.97
C SER A 927 9.98 13.37 29.00
N ALA A 928 8.87 12.79 28.53
CA ALA A 928 7.94 13.49 27.64
C ALA A 928 7.26 14.65 28.37
N ILE A 929 6.70 14.40 29.54
CA ILE A 929 6.04 15.43 30.36
C ILE A 929 7.03 16.53 30.75
N TYR A 930 8.24 16.15 31.20
CA TYR A 930 9.30 17.12 31.49
C TYR A 930 9.65 18.00 30.29
N ALA A 931 9.70 17.42 29.09
CA ALA A 931 9.97 18.18 27.87
C ALA A 931 8.82 19.14 27.52
N PHE A 932 7.56 18.70 27.60
CA PHE A 932 6.42 19.56 27.37
C PHE A 932 6.31 20.68 28.40
N GLU A 933 6.49 20.38 29.68
CA GLU A 933 6.43 21.37 30.75
C GLU A 933 7.47 22.48 30.55
N ARG A 934 8.68 22.09 30.11
CA ARG A 934 9.78 23.02 29.90
C ARG A 934 9.67 23.84 28.60
N PHE A 935 9.17 23.24 27.53
CA PHE A 935 9.24 23.83 26.18
C PHE A 935 7.89 24.22 25.58
N ALA A 936 6.77 23.83 26.21
CA ALA A 936 5.41 24.18 25.84
C ALA A 936 4.59 24.62 27.08
N PRO A 937 4.98 25.72 27.75
CA PRO A 937 4.42 26.12 29.06
C PRO A 937 2.91 26.43 29.05
N ASN A 938 2.36 26.77 27.88
CA ASN A 938 0.95 27.15 27.70
C ASN A 938 -0.03 25.94 27.65
N ILE A 939 0.44 24.72 27.96
CA ILE A 939 -0.40 23.55 28.19
C ILE A 939 -0.98 23.63 29.62
N ASP A 940 -2.29 23.45 29.78
CA ASP A 940 -2.91 23.55 31.11
C ASP A 940 -2.87 22.24 31.90
N ALA A 941 -3.04 21.11 31.22
CA ALA A 941 -3.03 19.79 31.84
C ALA A 941 -2.54 18.71 30.86
N PHE A 942 -2.13 17.57 31.41
CA PHE A 942 -1.72 16.41 30.63
C PHE A 942 -2.82 15.35 30.63
N GLY A 943 -3.13 14.80 29.47
CA GLY A 943 -3.93 13.59 29.35
C GLY A 943 -3.03 12.39 29.17
N ILE A 944 -3.21 11.35 29.99
CA ILE A 944 -2.37 10.16 29.94
C ILE A 944 -3.23 8.93 29.66
N ASN A 945 -2.96 8.29 28.54
CA ASN A 945 -3.54 7.00 28.18
C ASN A 945 -2.85 5.92 29.01
N SER A 946 -3.51 5.48 30.09
CA SER A 946 -2.92 4.60 31.09
C SER A 946 -3.81 3.39 31.35
N TYR A 947 -3.40 2.29 30.74
CA TYR A 947 -3.94 0.96 30.95
C TYR A 947 -3.10 0.22 31.98
N TYR A 948 -3.62 -0.88 32.53
CA TYR A 948 -2.98 -1.73 33.55
C TYR A 948 -2.83 -1.07 34.93
N ASP A 949 -3.06 -1.87 35.96
CA ASP A 949 -2.86 -1.50 37.36
C ASP A 949 -1.41 -1.03 37.64
N GLN A 950 -0.43 -1.76 37.09
CA GLN A 950 1.00 -1.50 37.32
C GLN A 950 1.44 -0.13 36.78
N ASN A 951 0.79 0.35 35.73
CA ASN A 951 1.08 1.66 35.17
C ASN A 951 0.29 2.73 35.91
N ILE A 952 -1.04 2.61 35.98
CA ILE A 952 -1.90 3.68 36.54
C ILE A 952 -1.57 4.00 38.00
N SER A 953 -1.13 3.00 38.78
CA SER A 953 -0.70 3.16 40.18
C SER A 953 0.52 4.08 40.35
N THR A 954 1.36 4.21 39.32
CA THR A 954 2.58 5.03 39.36
C THR A 954 2.38 6.47 38.88
N LEU A 955 1.28 6.77 38.19
CA LEU A 955 1.04 8.08 37.59
C LEU A 955 1.11 9.24 38.59
N SER A 956 0.49 9.08 39.75
CA SER A 956 0.48 10.13 40.77
C SER A 956 1.90 10.49 41.23
N GLN A 957 2.79 9.50 41.33
CA GLN A 957 4.17 9.73 41.69
C GLN A 957 4.93 10.38 40.53
N THR A 958 4.82 9.83 39.31
CA THR A 958 5.46 10.39 38.12
C THR A 958 5.10 11.86 37.93
N MET A 959 3.81 12.20 38.00
CA MET A 959 3.35 13.58 37.86
C MET A 959 3.84 14.48 38.99
N GLN A 960 3.89 13.99 40.23
CA GLN A 960 4.44 14.75 41.35
C GLN A 960 5.95 15.05 41.17
N GLU A 961 6.69 14.19 40.50
CA GLU A 961 8.13 14.37 40.27
C GLU A 961 8.43 15.33 39.12
N VAL A 962 7.70 15.24 38.00
CA VAL A 962 8.03 16.01 36.77
C VAL A 962 7.15 17.24 36.54
N ALA A 963 5.96 17.30 37.13
CA ALA A 963 5.01 18.41 36.97
C ALA A 963 4.10 18.56 38.22
N PRO A 964 4.66 18.83 39.41
CA PRO A 964 3.95 18.78 40.70
C PRO A 964 2.73 19.71 40.80
N ASP A 965 2.75 20.83 40.07
CA ASP A 965 1.72 21.86 40.10
C ASP A 965 0.68 21.71 38.98
N LYS A 966 0.87 20.76 38.05
CA LYS A 966 -0.06 20.53 36.93
C LYS A 966 -1.10 19.47 37.30
N GLN A 967 -2.33 19.73 36.86
CA GLN A 967 -3.40 18.75 36.87
C GLN A 967 -3.23 17.77 35.70
N TYR A 968 -3.77 16.56 35.84
CA TYR A 968 -3.76 15.57 34.76
C TYR A 968 -5.07 14.77 34.70
N LEU A 969 -5.42 14.41 33.48
CA LEU A 969 -6.55 13.57 33.12
C LEU A 969 -6.02 12.18 32.80
N ILE A 970 -6.66 11.14 33.31
CA ILE A 970 -6.42 9.78 32.81
C ILE A 970 -7.26 9.64 31.54
N SER A 971 -6.67 9.99 30.41
CA SER A 971 -7.38 10.26 29.15
C SER A 971 -7.87 9.00 28.45
N GLU A 972 -7.39 7.84 28.88
CA GLU A 972 -7.93 6.49 28.61
C GLU A 972 -7.59 5.59 29.80
N PHE A 973 -8.61 4.90 30.34
CA PHE A 973 -8.45 3.78 31.28
C PHE A 973 -9.46 2.67 30.97
N GLY A 974 -9.23 1.48 31.52
CA GLY A 974 -10.11 0.33 31.32
C GLY A 974 -9.38 -1.01 31.34
N PRO A 975 -9.91 -2.02 30.63
CA PRO A 975 -9.33 -3.35 30.53
C PRO A 975 -7.84 -3.35 30.18
N ASP A 976 -7.14 -4.42 30.58
CA ASP A 976 -5.72 -4.58 30.29
C ASP A 976 -5.49 -4.57 28.77
N GLY A 977 -4.60 -3.71 28.28
CA GLY A 977 -4.32 -3.62 26.86
C GLY A 977 -3.63 -4.87 26.31
N TYR A 978 -3.74 -5.19 25.02
CA TYR A 978 -3.16 -6.42 24.45
C TYR A 978 -1.64 -6.35 24.13
N TRP A 979 -0.98 -5.20 24.32
CA TRP A 979 0.36 -4.95 23.79
C TRP A 979 1.52 -5.17 24.77
N HIS A 980 1.29 -5.18 26.09
CA HIS A 980 2.34 -5.46 27.08
C HIS A 980 2.48 -6.94 27.38
N LYS A 981 3.63 -7.52 27.06
CA LYS A 981 3.89 -8.94 27.30
C LYS A 981 4.08 -9.30 28.77
N GLU A 982 4.49 -8.35 29.60
CA GLU A 982 4.70 -8.58 31.03
C GLU A 982 3.40 -8.51 31.82
N TYR A 983 2.44 -7.73 31.33
CA TYR A 983 1.15 -7.51 32.01
C TYR A 983 0.03 -8.39 31.46
N ASN A 984 0.12 -8.82 30.19
CA ASN A 984 -0.87 -9.73 29.64
C ASN A 984 -0.61 -11.18 30.02
N LYS A 985 -1.70 -11.87 30.37
CA LYS A 985 -1.70 -13.33 30.40
C LYS A 985 -1.65 -13.88 28.97
N TYR A 986 -0.86 -14.93 28.78
CA TYR A 986 -0.79 -15.65 27.52
C TYR A 986 -1.55 -16.96 27.59
N VAL A 987 -2.14 -17.32 26.46
CA VAL A 987 -2.59 -18.68 26.18
C VAL A 987 -1.57 -19.27 25.20
N TYR A 988 -0.87 -20.33 25.61
CA TYR A 988 0.11 -21.06 24.78
C TYR A 988 1.30 -20.21 24.26
N ASP A 989 1.88 -19.34 25.12
CA ASP A 989 3.06 -18.47 24.87
C ASP A 989 3.02 -17.55 23.64
N THR A 990 1.89 -17.51 22.92
CA THR A 990 1.80 -16.85 21.61
C THR A 990 0.44 -16.22 21.31
N LEU A 991 -0.59 -16.46 22.12
CA LEU A 991 -1.92 -15.85 22.01
C LEU A 991 -2.25 -15.08 23.28
N TYR A 992 -2.92 -13.95 23.16
CA TYR A 992 -3.26 -13.14 24.33
C TYR A 992 -4.54 -13.64 24.98
N TYR A 993 -4.56 -13.67 26.29
CA TYR A 993 -5.80 -13.81 27.04
C TYR A 993 -6.60 -12.51 26.90
N GLU A 994 -7.86 -12.62 26.48
CA GLU A 994 -8.78 -11.48 26.52
C GLU A 994 -9.63 -11.63 27.77
N GLN A 995 -9.71 -10.58 28.58
CA GLN A 995 -10.58 -10.54 29.75
C GLN A 995 -12.04 -10.79 29.35
N ASN A 996 -12.79 -11.53 30.17
CA ASN A 996 -14.23 -11.65 29.97
C ASN A 996 -14.95 -10.35 30.36
N SER A 997 -16.25 -10.26 30.05
CA SER A 997 -17.01 -9.03 30.30
C SER A 997 -17.03 -8.58 31.78
N PHE A 998 -16.94 -9.51 32.73
CA PHE A 998 -16.97 -9.21 34.16
C PHE A 998 -15.58 -8.76 34.64
N GLU A 999 -14.51 -9.43 34.21
CA GLU A 999 -13.12 -9.00 34.48
C GLU A 999 -12.85 -7.58 33.94
N LYS A 1000 -13.40 -7.27 32.76
CA LYS A 1000 -13.37 -5.91 32.19
C LYS A 1000 -14.11 -4.90 33.07
N ALA A 1001 -15.27 -5.28 33.60
CA ALA A 1001 -16.06 -4.44 34.51
C ALA A 1001 -15.34 -4.21 35.85
N GLU A 1002 -14.73 -5.25 36.41
CA GLU A 1002 -13.91 -5.16 37.62
C GLU A 1002 -12.69 -4.26 37.42
N SER A 1003 -12.05 -4.30 36.25
CA SER A 1003 -10.92 -3.43 35.93
C SER A 1003 -11.30 -1.95 36.01
N PHE A 1004 -12.49 -1.58 35.51
CA PHE A 1004 -13.00 -0.20 35.62
C PHE A 1004 -13.22 0.20 37.08
N ILE A 1005 -13.90 -0.65 37.88
CA ILE A 1005 -14.18 -0.36 39.30
C ILE A 1005 -12.88 -0.20 40.08
N TYR A 1006 -12.00 -1.18 39.95
CA TYR A 1006 -10.76 -1.22 40.69
C TYR A 1006 -9.87 -0.01 40.37
N GLN A 1007 -9.69 0.32 39.09
CA GLN A 1007 -8.89 1.47 38.70
C GLN A 1007 -9.53 2.80 39.15
N TRP A 1008 -10.87 2.89 39.06
CA TRP A 1008 -11.60 4.08 39.48
C TRP A 1008 -11.43 4.35 40.98
N ASP A 1009 -11.69 3.36 41.83
CA ASP A 1009 -11.66 3.54 43.28
C ASP A 1009 -10.23 3.74 43.81
N ASN A 1010 -9.24 3.05 43.23
CA ASN A 1010 -7.88 3.06 43.76
C ASN A 1010 -7.00 4.19 43.21
N TYR A 1011 -7.24 4.69 41.99
CA TYR A 1011 -6.30 5.62 41.32
C TYR A 1011 -6.93 6.83 40.66
N ILE A 1012 -8.25 6.87 40.53
CA ILE A 1012 -8.93 7.99 39.86
C ILE A 1012 -9.66 8.81 40.90
N ASN A 1013 -10.67 8.23 41.54
CA ASN A 1013 -11.54 8.94 42.47
C ASN A 1013 -10.77 9.53 43.65
N ASN A 1014 -11.06 10.80 43.95
CA ASN A 1014 -10.52 11.55 45.09
C ASN A 1014 -8.98 11.57 45.15
N LYS A 1015 -8.31 11.49 43.99
CA LYS A 1015 -6.85 11.62 43.91
C LYS A 1015 -6.40 13.05 43.67
N LYS A 1016 -5.30 13.41 44.31
CA LYS A 1016 -4.70 14.73 44.21
C LYS A 1016 -4.24 14.98 42.76
N ASN A 1017 -4.52 16.17 42.24
CA ASN A 1017 -4.19 16.62 40.88
C ASN A 1017 -4.84 15.83 39.73
N VAL A 1018 -5.65 14.80 40.01
CA VAL A 1018 -6.45 14.10 39.01
C VAL A 1018 -7.74 14.87 38.77
N ILE A 1019 -8.02 15.25 37.52
CA ILE A 1019 -9.24 15.99 37.15
C ILE A 1019 -10.36 15.09 36.61
N GLY A 1020 -10.10 13.79 36.53
CA GLY A 1020 -11.06 12.77 36.15
C GLY A 1020 -10.44 11.70 35.26
N ALA A 1021 -11.28 10.95 34.56
CA ALA A 1021 -10.84 9.95 33.60
C ALA A 1021 -11.85 9.69 32.48
N ILE A 1022 -11.36 9.11 31.38
CA ILE A 1022 -12.15 8.73 30.21
C ILE A 1022 -12.09 7.21 30.02
N ALA A 1023 -13.23 6.54 30.14
CA ALA A 1023 -13.33 5.11 29.91
C ALA A 1023 -13.19 4.78 28.41
N PHE A 1024 -12.31 3.84 28.09
CA PHE A 1024 -12.06 3.39 26.71
C PHE A 1024 -12.66 2.01 26.44
N CYS A 1025 -13.54 1.81 25.45
CA CYS A 1025 -14.21 2.79 24.57
C CYS A 1025 -15.70 2.46 24.40
N TRP A 1026 -16.51 3.42 23.93
CA TRP A 1026 -17.99 3.32 23.98
C TRP A 1026 -18.55 2.01 23.42
N GLN A 1027 -18.11 1.59 22.24
CA GLN A 1027 -18.63 0.38 21.58
C GLN A 1027 -17.52 -0.57 21.17
N ASP A 1028 -17.87 -1.84 21.02
CA ASP A 1028 -16.99 -2.84 20.43
C ASP A 1028 -16.39 -2.37 19.12
N ARG A 1029 -15.09 -2.54 19.01
CA ARG A 1029 -14.33 -2.32 17.79
C ARG A 1029 -13.16 -3.27 17.77
N PHE A 1030 -12.66 -3.56 16.58
CA PHE A 1030 -11.59 -4.52 16.44
C PHE A 1030 -10.25 -3.85 16.77
N GLU A 1031 -9.86 -3.99 18.03
CA GLU A 1031 -8.67 -3.41 18.63
C GLU A 1031 -8.07 -4.45 19.60
N GLY A 1032 -7.02 -5.15 19.15
CA GLY A 1032 -6.58 -6.42 19.74
C GLY A 1032 -7.44 -7.60 19.27
N THR A 1033 -8.72 -7.60 19.66
CA THR A 1033 -9.76 -8.55 19.26
C THR A 1033 -11.07 -7.82 18.97
N ALA A 1034 -12.15 -8.54 18.63
CA ALA A 1034 -13.44 -7.94 18.30
C ALA A 1034 -14.16 -7.26 19.49
N THR A 1035 -13.81 -7.62 20.73
CA THR A 1035 -14.58 -7.24 21.94
C THR A 1035 -13.71 -6.62 23.04
N TRP A 1036 -12.44 -6.34 22.75
CA TRP A 1036 -11.43 -6.09 23.78
C TRP A 1036 -11.77 -4.94 24.73
N PHE A 1037 -12.25 -3.80 24.21
CA PHE A 1037 -12.46 -2.58 25.00
C PHE A 1037 -13.90 -2.05 25.03
N GLY A 1038 -14.83 -2.63 24.27
CA GLY A 1038 -16.17 -2.06 24.11
C GLY A 1038 -16.99 -2.06 25.40
N ILE A 1039 -17.49 -0.89 25.81
CA ILE A 1039 -18.43 -0.71 26.94
C ILE A 1039 -19.84 -1.17 26.54
N THR A 1040 -20.20 -1.02 25.27
CA THR A 1040 -21.36 -1.63 24.61
C THR A 1040 -20.91 -2.56 23.49
N ASP A 1041 -21.82 -3.38 22.95
CA ASP A 1041 -21.57 -4.00 21.65
C ASP A 1041 -21.74 -2.99 20.49
N LEU A 1042 -21.54 -3.46 19.26
CA LEU A 1042 -21.70 -2.67 18.03
C LEU A 1042 -23.13 -2.12 17.80
N TYR A 1043 -24.14 -2.69 18.47
CA TYR A 1043 -25.54 -2.28 18.34
C TYR A 1043 -25.97 -1.32 19.45
N GLY A 1044 -25.12 -1.10 20.45
CA GLY A 1044 -25.41 -0.27 21.62
C GLY A 1044 -26.01 -1.04 22.80
N ASN A 1045 -26.01 -2.37 22.76
CA ASN A 1045 -26.43 -3.15 23.93
C ASN A 1045 -25.41 -3.00 25.05
N THR A 1046 -25.89 -2.78 26.27
CA THR A 1046 -25.04 -2.50 27.43
C THR A 1046 -24.35 -3.77 27.91
N LYS A 1047 -23.06 -3.65 28.26
CA LYS A 1047 -22.26 -4.73 28.85
C LYS A 1047 -22.04 -4.51 30.35
N PRO A 1048 -21.55 -5.51 31.10
CA PRO A 1048 -21.14 -5.34 32.49
C PRO A 1048 -20.26 -4.11 32.75
N SER A 1049 -19.35 -3.75 31.82
CA SER A 1049 -18.56 -2.52 31.88
C SER A 1049 -19.40 -1.25 32.00
N TRP A 1050 -20.56 -1.17 31.33
CA TRP A 1050 -21.49 -0.03 31.45
C TRP A 1050 -22.06 0.07 32.87
N TYR A 1051 -22.45 -1.07 33.46
CA TYR A 1051 -22.98 -1.12 34.82
C TYR A 1051 -21.91 -0.80 35.87
N ALA A 1052 -20.68 -1.28 35.67
CA ALA A 1052 -19.53 -0.92 36.50
C ALA A 1052 -19.27 0.59 36.47
N LEU A 1053 -19.21 1.19 35.27
CA LEU A 1053 -19.05 2.63 35.13
C LEU A 1053 -20.22 3.40 35.74
N LYS A 1054 -21.46 2.92 35.61
CA LYS A 1054 -22.62 3.51 36.31
C LYS A 1054 -22.45 3.51 37.81
N HIS A 1055 -21.96 2.41 38.38
CA HIS A 1055 -21.65 2.32 39.80
C HIS A 1055 -20.56 3.35 40.21
N CYS A 1056 -19.45 3.40 39.47
CA CYS A 1056 -18.35 4.34 39.70
C CYS A 1056 -18.79 5.82 39.59
N TYR A 1057 -19.57 6.16 38.57
CA TYR A 1057 -19.91 7.54 38.23
C TYR A 1057 -21.05 8.14 39.06
N THR A 1058 -21.87 7.29 39.66
CA THR A 1058 -23.01 7.71 40.51
C THR A 1058 -22.75 7.52 42.00
N TYR A 1059 -21.66 6.84 42.41
CA TYR A 1059 -21.36 6.48 43.80
C TYR A 1059 -22.54 5.82 44.51
N SER A 1060 -23.15 4.83 43.85
CA SER A 1060 -24.30 4.12 44.41
C SER A 1060 -23.86 3.12 45.48
N ASN A 1061 -24.25 3.33 46.74
CA ASN A 1061 -24.08 2.36 47.84
C ASN A 1061 -24.88 1.04 47.66
N LYS A 1062 -25.66 0.91 46.57
CA LYS A 1062 -26.39 -0.31 46.24
C LYS A 1062 -25.44 -1.36 45.66
N GLU A 1063 -25.65 -2.60 46.08
CA GLU A 1063 -24.98 -3.79 45.53
C GLU A 1063 -25.07 -3.83 43.99
N LEU A 1064 -23.93 -3.94 43.32
CA LEU A 1064 -23.84 -4.01 41.86
C LEU A 1064 -24.38 -5.35 41.37
N LYS A 1065 -25.43 -5.32 40.53
CA LYS A 1065 -26.05 -6.51 39.94
C LYS A 1065 -26.06 -6.41 38.43
N TYR A 1066 -25.60 -7.46 37.76
CA TYR A 1066 -25.60 -7.56 36.30
C TYR A 1066 -26.87 -8.28 35.81
N PRO A 1067 -27.52 -7.81 34.72
CA PRO A 1067 -28.79 -8.39 34.24
C PRO A 1067 -28.69 -9.83 33.71
N ILE A 1068 -27.51 -10.17 33.17
CA ILE A 1068 -27.18 -11.47 32.56
C ILE A 1068 -26.06 -12.10 33.41
N PRO A 1069 -26.15 -13.39 33.79
CA PRO A 1069 -25.10 -14.05 34.55
C PRO A 1069 -23.84 -14.28 33.69
N HIS A 1070 -22.70 -14.56 34.32
CA HIS A 1070 -21.48 -14.89 33.60
C HIS A 1070 -21.63 -16.20 32.81
N PHE A 1071 -21.09 -16.22 31.59
CA PHE A 1071 -20.99 -17.41 30.75
C PHE A 1071 -19.56 -17.61 30.29
N THR A 1072 -19.11 -18.86 30.29
CA THR A 1072 -17.80 -19.29 29.77
C THR A 1072 -18.00 -20.20 28.56
N ILE A 1073 -17.08 -20.13 27.60
CA ILE A 1073 -17.01 -21.07 26.46
C ILE A 1073 -16.29 -22.35 26.89
N ILE A 1074 -17.02 -23.46 26.92
CA ILE A 1074 -16.47 -24.80 27.14
C ILE A 1074 -16.26 -25.49 25.79
N SER A 1075 -15.08 -26.08 25.61
CA SER A 1075 -14.75 -26.97 24.49
C SER A 1075 -14.26 -28.31 25.06
N PRO A 1076 -14.58 -29.46 24.44
CA PRO A 1076 -14.12 -30.77 24.92
C PRO A 1076 -12.60 -30.93 24.84
N GLU A 1077 -11.94 -30.22 23.93
CA GLU A 1077 -10.48 -30.23 23.78
C GLU A 1077 -9.95 -28.79 23.74
N GLU A 1078 -8.72 -28.60 24.22
CA GLU A 1078 -8.00 -27.32 24.21
C GLU A 1078 -7.27 -27.06 22.89
N ILE A 1079 -6.66 -28.10 22.32
CA ILE A 1079 -6.00 -28.09 21.02
C ILE A 1079 -6.87 -28.91 20.08
N LEU A 1080 -7.23 -28.32 18.94
CA LEU A 1080 -8.13 -28.94 17.97
C LEU A 1080 -7.36 -29.50 16.76
N TRP A 1081 -7.95 -30.47 16.09
CA TRP A 1081 -7.38 -31.08 14.89
C TRP A 1081 -8.05 -30.57 13.63
N GLN A 1082 -7.29 -30.47 12.54
CA GLN A 1082 -7.86 -30.18 11.22
C GLN A 1082 -8.93 -31.22 10.85
N GLY A 1083 -10.08 -30.75 10.38
CA GLY A 1083 -11.21 -31.60 10.01
C GLY A 1083 -12.03 -32.15 11.17
N GLN A 1084 -11.66 -31.89 12.44
CA GLN A 1084 -12.43 -32.30 13.61
C GLN A 1084 -13.78 -31.59 13.68
N ASN A 1085 -14.85 -32.35 13.94
CA ASN A 1085 -16.13 -31.78 14.35
C ASN A 1085 -16.07 -31.54 15.86
N ILE A 1086 -16.26 -30.30 16.27
CA ILE A 1086 -16.31 -29.91 17.69
C ILE A 1086 -17.60 -29.18 18.00
N THR A 1087 -18.10 -29.37 19.22
CA THR A 1087 -19.21 -28.59 19.77
C THR A 1087 -18.70 -27.76 20.93
N PHE A 1088 -18.90 -26.45 20.83
CA PHE A 1088 -18.68 -25.49 21.91
C PHE A 1088 -19.98 -25.32 22.71
N PHE A 1089 -19.86 -25.13 24.02
CA PHE A 1089 -20.99 -24.92 24.91
C PHE A 1089 -20.81 -23.62 25.70
N ALA A 1090 -21.88 -22.86 25.85
CA ALA A 1090 -21.96 -21.74 26.78
C ALA A 1090 -22.41 -22.28 28.14
N ALA A 1091 -21.55 -22.17 29.15
CA ALA A 1091 -21.84 -22.64 30.50
C ALA A 1091 -21.89 -21.47 31.49
N SER A 1092 -22.84 -21.51 32.41
CA SER A 1092 -22.97 -20.54 33.49
C SER A 1092 -23.06 -21.25 34.83
N THR A 1093 -22.44 -20.69 35.87
CA THR A 1093 -22.53 -21.19 37.25
C THR A 1093 -23.84 -20.79 37.93
N ASN A 1094 -24.64 -19.90 37.33
CA ASN A 1094 -25.89 -19.40 37.89
C ASN A 1094 -27.05 -19.53 36.89
N LEU A 1095 -27.59 -20.75 36.79
CA LEU A 1095 -28.68 -21.12 35.87
C LEU A 1095 -30.08 -20.66 36.34
N THR A 1096 -30.20 -19.94 37.47
CA THR A 1096 -31.52 -19.49 37.98
C THR A 1096 -32.19 -18.43 37.10
N ALA A 1097 -31.52 -17.95 36.05
CA ALA A 1097 -32.10 -17.05 35.06
C ALA A 1097 -33.14 -17.78 34.19
N LYS A 1098 -34.40 -17.83 34.65
CA LYS A 1098 -35.61 -18.08 33.82
C LYS A 1098 -35.86 -16.99 32.76
N LYS A 1099 -34.81 -16.35 32.25
CA LYS A 1099 -34.88 -15.27 31.25
C LYS A 1099 -34.68 -15.85 29.86
N GLU A 1100 -35.41 -15.31 28.88
CA GLU A 1100 -35.24 -15.64 27.47
C GLU A 1100 -33.91 -15.06 26.96
N LEU A 1101 -32.83 -15.85 27.08
CA LEU A 1101 -31.51 -15.46 26.59
C LEU A 1101 -31.29 -15.91 25.15
N TYR A 1102 -30.61 -15.05 24.39
CA TYR A 1102 -30.28 -15.25 22.99
C TYR A 1102 -28.77 -15.39 22.83
N PHE A 1103 -28.35 -16.42 22.11
CA PHE A 1103 -26.96 -16.79 21.96
C PHE A 1103 -26.52 -16.53 20.53
N LYS A 1104 -25.36 -15.88 20.37
CA LYS A 1104 -24.69 -15.67 19.09
C LYS A 1104 -23.24 -16.10 19.19
N TRP A 1105 -22.80 -16.91 18.24
CA TRP A 1105 -21.46 -17.45 18.17
C TRP A 1105 -20.73 -16.88 16.97
N MET A 1106 -19.47 -16.53 17.15
CA MET A 1106 -18.63 -16.02 16.08
C MET A 1106 -17.24 -16.64 16.13
N ILE A 1107 -16.65 -16.91 14.98
CA ILE A 1107 -15.24 -17.31 14.88
C ILE A 1107 -14.51 -16.31 14.01
N TYR A 1108 -13.40 -15.77 14.49
CA TYR A 1108 -12.48 -14.96 13.72
C TYR A 1108 -11.11 -15.65 13.60
N GLU A 1109 -10.39 -15.35 12.53
CA GLU A 1109 -8.93 -15.62 12.50
C GLU A 1109 -8.22 -14.66 13.46
N GLU A 1110 -7.38 -15.20 14.34
CA GLU A 1110 -6.72 -14.44 15.41
C GLU A 1110 -5.94 -13.23 14.85
N PHE A 1111 -6.01 -12.08 15.52
CA PHE A 1111 -5.40 -10.79 15.11
C PHE A 1111 -5.88 -10.21 13.78
N THR A 1112 -6.89 -10.81 13.16
CA THR A 1112 -7.42 -10.32 11.88
C THR A 1112 -8.91 -10.04 11.95
N PHE A 1113 -9.34 -9.08 11.14
CA PHE A 1113 -10.76 -8.76 10.95
C PHE A 1113 -11.52 -9.80 10.10
N LYS A 1114 -10.96 -11.01 9.92
CA LYS A 1114 -11.53 -12.03 9.05
C LYS A 1114 -12.44 -12.93 9.87
N LYS A 1115 -13.72 -12.56 9.86
CA LYS A 1115 -14.84 -13.37 10.34
C LYS A 1115 -14.95 -14.65 9.50
N ILE A 1116 -14.91 -15.80 10.15
CA ILE A 1116 -15.02 -17.14 9.56
C ILE A 1116 -16.45 -17.65 9.69
N VAL A 1117 -17.02 -17.50 10.89
CA VAL A 1117 -18.40 -17.89 11.20
C VAL A 1117 -19.07 -16.80 12.01
N GLU A 1118 -20.36 -16.64 11.78
CA GLU A 1118 -21.27 -15.86 12.61
C GLU A 1118 -22.65 -16.49 12.53
N THR A 1119 -23.26 -16.73 13.68
CA THR A 1119 -24.65 -17.15 13.78
C THR A 1119 -25.55 -15.94 13.98
N ASN A 1120 -26.84 -16.12 13.72
CA ASN A 1120 -27.85 -15.20 14.23
C ASN A 1120 -27.97 -15.37 15.76
N TYR A 1121 -28.60 -14.40 16.40
CA TYR A 1121 -29.05 -14.54 17.79
C TYR A 1121 -30.19 -15.56 17.83
N GLU A 1122 -29.98 -16.66 18.55
CA GLU A 1122 -30.96 -17.73 18.65
C GLU A 1122 -31.31 -18.01 20.13
N LYS A 1123 -32.60 -18.05 20.43
CA LYS A 1123 -33.13 -18.28 21.78
C LYS A 1123 -32.74 -19.66 22.26
N GLY A 1124 -32.11 -19.75 23.44
CA GLY A 1124 -31.77 -21.01 24.09
C GLY A 1124 -30.71 -21.87 23.37
N LYS A 1125 -30.04 -21.35 22.33
CA LYS A 1125 -29.01 -22.09 21.57
C LYS A 1125 -27.62 -21.95 22.20
N PHE A 1126 -27.48 -22.50 23.40
CA PHE A 1126 -26.24 -22.46 24.19
C PHE A 1126 -25.13 -23.38 23.65
N SER A 1127 -25.30 -24.05 22.51
CA SER A 1127 -24.26 -24.87 21.89
C SER A 1127 -24.06 -24.54 20.42
N PHE A 1128 -22.83 -24.69 19.94
CA PHE A 1128 -22.42 -24.40 18.57
C PHE A 1128 -21.47 -25.46 18.06
N SER A 1129 -21.92 -26.24 17.07
CA SER A 1129 -21.10 -27.27 16.41
C SER A 1129 -20.46 -26.71 15.14
N TYR A 1130 -19.16 -26.93 14.99
CA TYR A 1130 -18.39 -26.48 13.85
C TYR A 1130 -17.33 -27.50 13.45
N LYS A 1131 -17.14 -27.66 12.13
CA LYS A 1131 -16.06 -28.47 11.57
C LYS A 1131 -14.83 -27.58 11.37
N ILE A 1132 -13.75 -27.90 12.08
CA ILE A 1132 -12.50 -27.16 12.01
C ILE A 1132 -11.93 -27.25 10.58
N PRO A 1133 -11.70 -26.11 9.89
CA PRO A 1133 -11.29 -26.10 8.48
C PRO A 1133 -9.83 -26.55 8.30
N ASP A 1134 -9.52 -27.16 7.15
CA ASP A 1134 -8.16 -27.57 6.79
C ASP A 1134 -7.27 -26.33 6.55
N GLY A 1135 -6.20 -26.18 7.34
CA GLY A 1135 -5.26 -25.05 7.19
C GLY A 1135 -4.42 -24.70 8.42
N ASN A 1136 -3.39 -23.89 8.20
CA ASN A 1136 -2.39 -23.50 9.21
C ASN A 1136 -2.78 -22.16 9.86
N TYR A 1137 -3.74 -22.14 10.79
CA TYR A 1137 -4.33 -20.91 11.34
C TYR A 1137 -4.65 -20.99 12.84
N LYS A 1138 -4.48 -19.87 13.55
CA LYS A 1138 -4.96 -19.62 14.92
C LYS A 1138 -6.30 -18.89 14.82
N TYR A 1139 -7.31 -19.31 15.56
CA TYR A 1139 -8.64 -18.70 15.54
C TYR A 1139 -9.04 -18.22 16.94
N ARG A 1140 -10.12 -17.46 17.02
CA ARG A 1140 -10.82 -17.13 18.27
C ARG A 1140 -12.29 -17.34 18.09
N ILE A 1141 -12.90 -18.06 19.02
CA ILE A 1141 -14.35 -18.12 19.14
C ILE A 1141 -14.81 -17.03 20.10
N TYR A 1142 -15.92 -16.39 19.78
CA TYR A 1142 -16.61 -15.42 20.61
C TYR A 1142 -18.03 -15.91 20.84
N LEU A 1143 -18.52 -15.63 22.02
CA LEU A 1143 -19.88 -15.87 22.46
C LEU A 1143 -20.48 -14.53 22.88
N TYR A 1144 -21.62 -14.20 22.30
CA TYR A 1144 -22.49 -13.11 22.73
C TYR A 1144 -23.73 -13.72 23.35
N VAL A 1145 -24.07 -13.30 24.56
CA VAL A 1145 -25.33 -13.68 25.23
C VAL A 1145 -26.09 -12.40 25.54
N SER A 1146 -27.28 -12.27 24.98
CA SER A 1146 -28.09 -11.05 25.09
C SER A 1146 -29.51 -11.34 25.60
N ASP A 1147 -30.13 -10.35 26.20
CA ASP A 1147 -31.56 -10.37 26.56
C ASP A 1147 -32.37 -9.41 25.68
N LEU A 1148 -33.71 -9.40 25.83
CA LEU A 1148 -34.60 -8.51 25.07
C LEU A 1148 -34.58 -7.06 25.55
N ASN A 1149 -33.90 -6.76 26.67
CA ASN A 1149 -33.85 -5.43 27.27
C ASN A 1149 -32.59 -4.65 26.85
N GLY A 1150 -31.88 -5.12 25.83
CA GLY A 1150 -30.67 -4.46 25.33
C GLY A 1150 -29.44 -4.66 26.21
N ASN A 1151 -29.36 -5.78 26.95
CA ASN A 1151 -28.16 -6.17 27.68
C ASN A 1151 -27.42 -7.26 26.93
N THR A 1152 -26.09 -7.25 27.00
CA THR A 1152 -25.26 -8.29 26.40
C THR A 1152 -24.01 -8.56 27.22
N ILE A 1153 -23.51 -9.79 27.17
CA ILE A 1153 -22.15 -10.12 27.59
C ILE A 1153 -21.38 -10.71 26.41
N THR A 1154 -20.07 -10.55 26.45
CA THR A 1154 -19.13 -11.15 25.50
C THR A 1154 -18.08 -11.99 26.23
N GLU A 1155 -17.83 -13.17 25.68
CA GLU A 1155 -16.78 -14.09 26.10
C GLU A 1155 -15.98 -14.51 24.87
N SER A 1156 -14.67 -14.75 25.00
CA SER A 1156 -13.87 -15.22 23.88
C SER A 1156 -12.83 -16.24 24.30
N LYS A 1157 -12.50 -17.16 23.39
CA LYS A 1157 -11.48 -18.19 23.62
C LYS A 1157 -10.62 -18.36 22.37
N PRO A 1158 -9.28 -18.24 22.48
CA PRO A 1158 -8.40 -18.61 21.39
C PRO A 1158 -8.50 -20.12 21.12
N ILE A 1159 -8.39 -20.48 19.85
CA ILE A 1159 -8.41 -21.85 19.34
C ILE A 1159 -7.10 -22.08 18.59
N ILE A 1160 -6.32 -23.04 19.08
CA ILE A 1160 -5.13 -23.53 18.38
C ILE A 1160 -5.48 -24.81 17.65
N ILE A 1161 -5.06 -24.88 16.39
CA ILE A 1161 -5.22 -26.08 15.57
C ILE A 1161 -3.85 -26.72 15.36
N SER A 1162 -3.71 -27.97 15.80
CA SER A 1162 -2.53 -28.78 15.52
C SER A 1162 -2.67 -29.54 14.20
N LYS A 1163 -1.53 -29.81 13.55
CA LYS A 1163 -1.44 -30.62 12.32
C LYS A 1163 -1.35 -32.13 12.57
N ILE A 1164 -0.97 -32.55 13.78
CA ILE A 1164 -0.66 -33.94 14.09
C ILE A 1164 -1.59 -34.35 15.22
N LYS A 1165 -2.50 -35.29 14.96
CA LYS A 1165 -3.47 -35.84 15.92
C LYS A 1165 -2.80 -36.61 17.05
#